data_AF-A0A0M3JX71-F1
#
_entry.id   AF-A0A0M3JX71-F1
#
_cell.length_a   1.000
_cell.length_b   1.000
_cell.length_c   1.000
_cell.angle_alpha   90.00
_cell.angle_beta   90.00
_cell.angle_gamma   90.00
#
_symmetry.space_group_name_H-M   'P 1'
#
loop_
_entity.id
_entity.type
_entity.pdbx_description
1 polymer ?
#
loop_
_entity_poly.entity_id
_entity_poly.type
_entity_poly.pdbx_seq_one_letter_code
_entity_poly.pdbx_strand_id
1 'polypeptide(L)'
;MLSIETSRFSLPPVEPIFLTWQNLRVVTKRGNRLLLDNVMGVAQPGQLIALMGASGAGKTTLLNALLQRNIKGLDIEGTILVNGQEIGRKITKVMTELDLKNCESSRIGVEGIKKGITSGEAKRLSFATEILTNPSLLFADEPTTGIDSYMAFQVVKVLERLACECRKTIICTIHQPSSEVFEMFDRVVFLANGGVAFLGSPAEAVQFFGECGHPVPEHTNPAEFFIQTLAIVPGDEDRCIQRADGLKAAFLVSKFAKKVQLQCELSNQEAAVELVERGKASLLMLTMTLFMRALLDNWRNPSLVRAKMIQKCVMGIFLGFLYFQTDMTQDGVINIKGALFYYISELTYSTLFGIQSFMPGDFPLLVREYHDGIYPVACYYIAKVFSYLPIFTVDGMIMVIVSYCLIGLSTKIGTFLITLMVCVLVEWSAASVGIMISSVSYSITCVCTCISISVSPSYAVAVSLSGPLLAVFSITGGLYTNIRMIPEWIRWIQYFSWFRFGYESLITNEFQRFTNITCLLDSGKIAKLGVGFMSAKYLVVEGLVPQNSNQVLQITIINRVEILEFFERIADYCDKGVNDIPLTFLLGFFVSIVIQRWNDAFKNMGYLSNQAIHISNFILGDDDDSRLIRRTVARYLCLAQVIVFRDLSIRVRKRFPTMESIVKAGMCFIVSFPSDLSKRLLTTPVVFLACFMMEHEKAKFDSYKCDYDKYWVPINWAFALVIRARKDDKILADTYAVKICDEIRAYRDSLQMLCNYDWVEIPLVYPQVVFLSVHTYFFVCLIGRQFIIGVDAPNHSQIDIIFPIMTMLQYLFFVGWMKVAESLLNPFGEDDDDFECNFLIDRNFATSLCIVDEAHDDVPPLEKDLFWSSGDIEPLYLKDSNPAPVNPMIGSAARAAGYCLLYLLTCIFIHSFTH
;
A
#
# COMPACT_ATOMS: atom_id res chain seq x y z
N MET A 1 -25.50 -38.70 3.55
CA MET A 1 -25.04 -39.70 4.55
C MET A 1 -23.54 -39.55 4.70
N LEU A 2 -23.09 -39.07 5.87
CA LEU A 2 -21.81 -39.37 6.53
C LEU A 2 -21.71 -38.42 7.72
N SER A 3 -22.38 -38.80 8.80
CA SER A 3 -22.13 -38.23 10.13
C SER A 3 -20.78 -38.73 10.60
N ILE A 4 -19.77 -37.86 10.62
CA ILE A 4 -18.46 -38.18 11.19
C ILE A 4 -18.44 -37.66 12.62
N GLU A 5 -18.32 -38.60 13.55
CA GLU A 5 -18.24 -38.35 14.99
C GLU A 5 -16.99 -37.54 15.35
N THR A 6 -17.00 -36.94 16.54
CA THR A 6 -15.88 -36.19 17.10
C THR A 6 -14.74 -37.12 17.55
N SER A 7 -14.02 -37.72 16.60
CA SER A 7 -12.73 -38.35 16.85
C SER A 7 -11.61 -37.30 16.77
N ARG A 8 -10.70 -37.32 17.76
CA ARG A 8 -9.48 -36.50 17.72
C ARG A 8 -8.63 -36.95 16.53
N PHE A 9 -8.45 -36.09 15.53
CA PHE A 9 -7.49 -36.33 14.46
C PHE A 9 -6.07 -36.07 14.98
N SER A 10 -5.50 -37.04 15.69
CA SER A 10 -4.08 -37.03 16.04
C SER A 10 -3.25 -37.13 14.76
N LEU A 11 -2.45 -36.10 14.48
CA LEU A 11 -1.43 -36.20 13.44
C LEU A 11 -0.49 -37.36 13.77
N PRO A 12 -0.05 -38.16 12.78
CA PRO A 12 0.91 -39.22 13.05
C PRO A 12 2.22 -38.58 13.54
N PRO A 13 2.88 -39.19 14.55
CA PRO A 13 4.14 -38.68 15.08
C PRO A 13 5.16 -38.58 13.95
N VAL A 14 5.90 -37.48 13.90
CA VAL A 14 6.86 -37.20 12.83
C VAL A 14 8.25 -37.57 13.30
N GLU A 15 9.13 -37.91 12.37
CA GLU A 15 10.54 -38.17 12.65
C GLU A 15 11.18 -36.96 13.38
N PRO A 16 11.86 -37.20 14.51
CA PRO A 16 12.46 -36.14 15.32
C PRO A 16 13.57 -35.42 14.54
N ILE A 17 13.52 -34.08 14.54
CA ILE A 17 14.57 -33.23 13.92
C ILE A 17 15.29 -32.41 15.00
N PHE A 18 16.59 -32.62 15.10
CA PHE A 18 17.51 -31.79 15.87
C PHE A 18 18.07 -30.70 14.94
N LEU A 19 18.08 -29.45 15.40
CA LEU A 19 18.72 -28.33 14.69
C LEU A 19 19.81 -27.74 15.59
N THR A 20 21.05 -27.69 15.13
CA THR A 20 22.14 -26.98 15.82
C THR A 20 22.76 -25.93 14.90
N TRP A 21 23.22 -24.83 15.48
CA TRP A 21 23.99 -23.81 14.78
C TRP A 21 25.15 -23.35 15.65
N GLN A 22 26.33 -23.18 15.04
CA GLN A 22 27.56 -22.82 15.74
C GLN A 22 28.34 -21.78 14.93
N ASN A 23 28.94 -20.83 15.65
CA ASN A 23 29.76 -19.75 15.11
C ASN A 23 29.09 -18.97 13.95
N LEU A 24 27.76 -18.84 13.99
CA LEU A 24 26.99 -18.25 12.90
C LEU A 24 27.20 -16.73 12.86
N ARG A 25 27.73 -16.24 11.75
CA ARG A 25 28.09 -14.85 11.51
C ARG A 25 27.52 -14.40 10.17
N VAL A 26 26.86 -13.24 10.15
CA VAL A 26 26.14 -12.73 8.97
C VAL A 26 26.50 -11.29 8.70
N VAL A 27 26.92 -11.01 7.46
CA VAL A 27 27.45 -9.69 7.04
C VAL A 27 26.78 -9.24 5.74
N THR A 28 26.53 -7.94 5.58
CA THR A 28 25.98 -7.39 4.34
C THR A 28 27.06 -7.22 3.26
N LYS A 29 26.85 -7.81 2.06
CA LYS A 29 27.77 -7.67 0.91
C LYS A 29 27.87 -6.23 0.39
N ARG A 30 26.83 -5.43 0.62
CA ARG A 30 26.87 -3.97 0.43
C ARG A 30 27.06 -3.32 1.81
N GLY A 31 28.14 -2.56 1.98
CA GLY A 31 28.45 -1.82 3.21
C GLY A 31 29.17 -2.60 4.32
N ASN A 32 29.39 -3.91 4.16
CA ASN A 32 30.15 -4.76 5.09
C ASN A 32 29.67 -4.69 6.57
N ARG A 33 28.36 -4.49 6.78
CA ARG A 33 27.77 -4.34 8.11
C ARG A 33 27.53 -5.71 8.72
N LEU A 34 28.08 -5.92 9.91
CA LEU A 34 27.83 -7.10 10.74
C LEU A 34 26.38 -7.07 11.25
N LEU A 35 25.63 -8.16 11.05
CA LEU A 35 24.23 -8.30 11.46
C LEU A 35 24.03 -9.38 12.53
N LEU A 36 24.83 -10.45 12.47
CA LEU A 36 24.95 -11.48 13.51
C LEU A 36 26.42 -11.77 13.74
N ASP A 37 26.79 -11.99 15.00
CA ASP A 37 28.16 -12.28 15.40
C ASP A 37 28.22 -13.46 16.36
N ASN A 38 29.00 -14.48 15.99
CA ASN A 38 29.27 -15.69 16.75
C ASN A 38 28.04 -16.33 17.44
N VAL A 39 26.92 -16.43 16.72
CA VAL A 39 25.65 -16.93 17.28
C VAL A 39 25.67 -18.46 17.35
N MET A 40 25.35 -19.03 18.52
CA MET A 40 25.26 -20.48 18.74
C MET A 40 23.93 -20.89 19.37
N GLY A 41 23.49 -22.12 19.14
CA GLY A 41 22.32 -22.70 19.79
C GLY A 41 21.91 -24.08 19.27
N VAL A 42 20.90 -24.64 19.93
CA VAL A 42 20.35 -25.97 19.64
C VAL A 42 18.85 -25.98 19.90
N ALA A 43 18.09 -26.64 19.04
CA ALA A 43 16.68 -26.95 19.19
C ALA A 43 16.45 -28.46 19.10
N GLN A 44 15.77 -29.04 20.10
CA GLN A 44 15.56 -30.47 20.20
C GLN A 44 14.11 -30.87 19.84
N PRO A 45 13.89 -32.12 19.38
CA PRO A 45 12.56 -32.66 19.07
C PRO A 45 11.58 -32.54 20.23
N GLY A 46 10.48 -31.84 19.98
CA GLY A 46 9.44 -31.58 20.97
C GLY A 46 9.68 -30.39 21.88
N GLN A 47 10.57 -29.46 21.50
CA GLN A 47 10.73 -28.16 22.17
C GLN A 47 10.07 -27.02 21.38
N LEU A 48 9.39 -26.12 22.12
CA LEU A 48 8.94 -24.81 21.67
C LEU A 48 9.93 -23.72 22.13
N ILE A 49 10.54 -23.04 21.16
CA ILE A 49 11.63 -22.07 21.39
C ILE A 49 11.24 -20.67 20.89
N ALA A 50 11.35 -19.67 21.76
CA ALA A 50 11.17 -18.27 21.38
C ALA A 50 12.49 -17.52 21.14
N LEU A 51 12.57 -16.79 20.04
CA LEU A 51 13.59 -15.78 19.75
C LEU A 51 13.05 -14.40 20.17
N MET A 52 13.67 -13.79 21.18
CA MET A 52 13.28 -12.51 21.77
C MET A 52 14.45 -11.50 21.76
N GLY A 53 14.14 -10.22 21.98
CA GLY A 53 15.12 -9.13 21.95
C GLY A 53 14.54 -7.86 21.34
N ALA A 54 15.25 -6.74 21.47
CA ALA A 54 14.81 -5.43 20.97
C ALA A 54 14.64 -5.39 19.43
N SER A 55 14.03 -4.32 18.92
CA SER A 55 14.04 -4.04 17.48
C SER A 55 15.48 -3.88 16.99
N GLY A 56 15.80 -4.37 15.78
CA GLY A 56 17.16 -4.37 15.24
C GLY A 56 18.14 -5.39 15.85
N ALA A 57 17.79 -6.12 16.92
CA ALA A 57 18.72 -7.01 17.63
C ALA A 57 19.20 -8.26 16.87
N GLY A 58 18.64 -8.55 15.68
CA GLY A 58 19.04 -9.67 14.82
C GLY A 58 18.04 -10.83 14.70
N LYS A 59 16.89 -10.78 15.39
CA LYS A 59 15.87 -11.87 15.43
C LYS A 59 15.52 -12.45 14.05
N THR A 60 14.99 -11.60 13.16
CA THR A 60 14.57 -11.99 11.80
C THR A 60 15.77 -12.34 10.91
N THR A 61 16.96 -11.79 11.17
CA THR A 61 18.20 -12.16 10.48
C THR A 61 18.61 -13.59 10.82
N LEU A 62 18.56 -13.96 12.12
CA LEU A 62 18.85 -15.33 12.57
C LEU A 62 17.84 -16.31 11.99
N LEU A 63 16.54 -15.98 12.04
CA LEU A 63 15.49 -16.80 11.46
C LEU A 63 15.72 -17.03 9.95
N ASN A 64 16.05 -15.99 9.18
CA ASN A 64 16.34 -16.11 7.75
C ASN A 64 17.63 -16.88 7.45
N ALA A 65 18.67 -16.75 8.30
CA ALA A 65 19.92 -17.50 8.16
C ALA A 65 19.70 -19.01 8.39
N LEU A 66 18.97 -19.38 9.45
CA LEU A 66 18.57 -20.77 9.73
C LEU A 66 17.68 -21.35 8.61
N LEU A 67 16.80 -20.53 8.03
CA LEU A 67 15.95 -20.89 6.88
C LEU A 67 16.66 -20.88 5.52
N GLN A 68 17.93 -20.45 5.43
CA GLN A 68 18.63 -20.17 4.17
C GLN A 68 17.82 -19.28 3.20
N ARG A 69 17.01 -18.36 3.73
CA ARG A 69 16.14 -17.46 2.99
C ARG A 69 16.81 -16.09 2.78
N ASN A 70 16.52 -15.43 1.65
CA ASN A 70 16.99 -14.08 1.33
C ASN A 70 18.54 -13.86 1.36
N ILE A 71 19.34 -14.90 1.10
CA ILE A 71 20.82 -14.83 1.09
C ILE A 71 21.38 -13.90 -0.01
N LYS A 72 20.58 -13.44 -0.97
CA LYS A 72 21.02 -12.50 -2.04
C LYS A 72 21.45 -11.16 -1.44
N GLY A 73 22.76 -10.97 -1.29
CA GLY A 73 23.35 -9.76 -0.71
C GLY A 73 23.87 -9.93 0.72
N LEU A 74 23.80 -11.13 1.29
CA LEU A 74 24.40 -11.50 2.58
C LEU A 74 25.57 -12.48 2.36
N ASP A 75 26.57 -12.40 3.22
CA ASP A 75 27.52 -13.48 3.48
C ASP A 75 27.18 -14.13 4.82
N ILE A 76 27.29 -15.46 4.85
CA ILE A 76 26.94 -16.29 6.00
C ILE A 76 28.11 -17.23 6.24
N GLU A 77 28.75 -17.10 7.40
CA GLU A 77 29.82 -17.94 7.90
C GLU A 77 29.31 -18.72 9.12
N GLY A 78 29.89 -19.89 9.40
CA GLY A 78 29.46 -20.79 10.49
C GLY A 78 28.73 -22.03 9.99
N THR A 79 28.43 -22.95 10.92
CA THR A 79 27.82 -24.26 10.61
C THR A 79 26.37 -24.31 11.09
N ILE A 80 25.49 -24.89 10.26
CA ILE A 80 24.10 -25.17 10.60
C ILE A 80 23.84 -26.62 10.24
N LEU A 81 23.52 -27.44 11.25
CA LEU A 81 23.33 -28.87 11.13
C LEU A 81 21.87 -29.23 11.43
N VAL A 82 21.26 -30.02 10.55
CA VAL A 82 20.02 -30.75 10.81
C VAL A 82 20.39 -32.20 10.97
N ASN A 83 20.06 -32.80 12.12
CA ASN A 83 20.41 -34.19 12.43
C ASN A 83 21.91 -34.48 12.18
N GLY A 84 22.80 -33.59 12.67
CA GLY A 84 24.25 -33.73 12.49
C GLY A 84 24.78 -33.53 11.05
N GLN A 85 23.91 -33.33 10.04
CA GLN A 85 24.29 -33.11 8.65
C GLN A 85 24.16 -31.63 8.25
N GLU A 86 25.09 -31.12 7.44
CA GLU A 86 25.02 -29.74 6.94
C GLU A 86 23.85 -29.52 5.97
N ILE A 87 23.09 -28.44 6.18
CA ILE A 87 21.89 -28.16 5.38
C ILE A 87 22.26 -27.69 3.96
N GLY A 88 22.09 -28.56 2.97
CA GLY A 88 22.07 -28.19 1.56
C GLY A 88 20.70 -27.66 1.09
N ARG A 89 20.45 -26.35 1.19
CA ARG A 89 19.40 -25.57 0.45
C ARG A 89 17.91 -26.01 0.49
N LYS A 90 17.52 -27.10 1.16
CA LYS A 90 16.14 -27.65 1.06
C LYS A 90 15.61 -28.39 2.31
N ILE A 91 15.37 -27.71 3.43
CA ILE A 91 14.37 -28.18 4.41
C ILE A 91 13.60 -26.96 4.95
N THR A 92 12.27 -26.91 4.83
CA THR A 92 11.43 -25.87 5.46
C THR A 92 9.97 -26.34 5.66
N LYS A 93 9.27 -25.66 6.59
CA LYS A 93 7.89 -25.85 7.13
C LYS A 93 7.88 -26.87 8.29
N VAL A 94 6.97 -26.98 9.30
CA VAL A 94 5.83 -26.24 9.96
C VAL A 94 5.09 -27.23 10.95
N MET A 95 3.92 -26.89 11.53
CA MET A 95 2.73 -27.71 11.94
C MET A 95 2.33 -27.83 13.42
N THR A 96 1.06 -27.91 13.91
CA THR A 96 -0.41 -27.67 13.57
C THR A 96 -1.42 -27.74 14.79
N GLU A 97 -2.22 -26.72 15.15
CA GLU A 97 -3.52 -26.98 15.89
C GLU A 97 -4.51 -25.77 15.93
N LEU A 98 -4.97 -25.22 14.80
CA LEU A 98 -5.72 -23.94 14.84
C LEU A 98 -7.25 -24.09 14.73
N ASP A 99 -7.97 -23.51 15.69
CA ASP A 99 -9.45 -23.52 15.75
C ASP A 99 -10.08 -22.62 14.66
N LEU A 100 -10.26 -23.23 13.48
CA LEU A 100 -10.86 -22.63 12.28
C LEU A 100 -12.26 -23.19 11.98
N LYS A 101 -12.84 -23.98 12.88
CA LYS A 101 -14.08 -24.73 12.62
C LYS A 101 -15.28 -23.82 12.32
N ASN A 102 -15.33 -22.63 12.94
CA ASN A 102 -16.41 -21.67 12.78
C ASN A 102 -16.38 -20.92 11.43
N CYS A 103 -15.28 -20.99 10.67
CA CYS A 103 -15.10 -20.25 9.42
C CYS A 103 -14.74 -21.11 8.19
N GLU A 104 -14.83 -22.44 8.28
CA GLU A 104 -14.52 -23.41 7.20
C GLU A 104 -15.21 -23.09 5.86
N SER A 105 -16.50 -22.68 5.90
CA SER A 105 -17.28 -22.34 4.70
C SER A 105 -17.29 -20.84 4.37
N SER A 106 -16.56 -20.01 5.12
CA SER A 106 -16.51 -18.56 4.94
C SER A 106 -15.52 -18.15 3.85
N ARG A 107 -15.80 -17.05 3.14
CA ARG A 107 -14.89 -16.53 2.12
C ARG A 107 -13.80 -15.67 2.77
N ILE A 108 -12.55 -15.87 2.36
CA ILE A 108 -11.38 -15.13 2.88
C ILE A 108 -11.56 -13.61 2.73
N GLY A 109 -12.14 -13.16 1.61
CA GLY A 109 -12.34 -11.74 1.30
C GLY A 109 -11.22 -11.17 0.45
N VAL A 110 -11.32 -9.88 0.13
CA VAL A 110 -10.28 -9.09 -0.52
C VAL A 110 -10.10 -7.83 0.31
N GLU A 111 -8.87 -7.55 0.75
CA GLU A 111 -8.56 -6.39 1.58
C GLU A 111 -9.03 -5.09 0.91
N GLY A 112 -9.65 -4.20 1.70
CA GLY A 112 -10.27 -2.95 1.22
C GLY A 112 -11.58 -3.10 0.43
N ILE A 113 -11.80 -4.19 -0.31
CA ILE A 113 -12.92 -4.31 -1.27
C ILE A 113 -14.10 -5.13 -0.72
N LYS A 114 -13.84 -6.25 -0.03
CA LYS A 114 -14.91 -7.15 0.39
C LYS A 114 -14.59 -7.86 1.70
N LYS A 115 -15.37 -7.53 2.73
CA LYS A 115 -15.31 -8.12 4.08
C LYS A 115 -15.42 -9.65 3.99
N GLY A 116 -14.43 -10.34 4.57
CA GLY A 116 -14.35 -11.80 4.62
C GLY A 116 -14.10 -12.29 6.05
N ILE A 117 -13.19 -13.24 6.21
CA ILE A 117 -12.75 -13.71 7.54
C ILE A 117 -12.01 -12.60 8.30
N THR A 118 -12.00 -12.68 9.63
CA THR A 118 -11.28 -11.70 10.46
C THR A 118 -9.76 -11.78 10.26
N SER A 119 -9.01 -10.73 10.61
CA SER A 119 -7.54 -10.72 10.52
C SER A 119 -6.90 -11.86 11.33
N GLY A 120 -7.43 -12.15 12.52
CA GLY A 120 -7.02 -13.31 13.33
C GLY A 120 -7.27 -14.65 12.65
N GLU A 121 -8.45 -14.84 12.05
CA GLU A 121 -8.77 -16.05 11.27
C GLU A 121 -7.92 -16.17 9.99
N ALA A 122 -7.66 -15.06 9.29
CA ALA A 122 -6.78 -15.03 8.12
C ALA A 122 -5.34 -15.43 8.49
N LYS A 123 -4.83 -14.93 9.63
CA LYS A 123 -3.52 -15.33 10.15
C LYS A 123 -3.51 -16.82 10.51
N ARG A 124 -4.54 -17.31 11.22
CA ARG A 124 -4.71 -18.74 11.51
C ARG A 124 -4.81 -19.61 10.25
N LEU A 125 -5.48 -19.14 9.20
CA LEU A 125 -5.58 -19.84 7.92
C LEU A 125 -4.24 -19.85 7.16
N SER A 126 -3.49 -18.76 7.16
CA SER A 126 -2.14 -18.70 6.57
C SER A 126 -1.15 -19.61 7.31
N PHE A 127 -1.32 -19.82 8.61
CA PHE A 127 -0.65 -20.90 9.31
C PHE A 127 -1.18 -22.26 8.83
N ALA A 128 -2.50 -22.45 8.79
CA ALA A 128 -3.19 -23.68 8.41
C ALA A 128 -2.83 -24.22 7.00
N THR A 129 -2.46 -23.37 6.04
CA THR A 129 -2.06 -23.80 4.69
C THR A 129 -0.66 -24.43 4.65
N GLU A 130 0.31 -23.86 5.35
CA GLU A 130 1.63 -24.49 5.53
C GLU A 130 1.51 -25.78 6.35
N ILE A 131 0.45 -25.83 7.17
CA ILE A 131 0.06 -26.87 8.12
C ILE A 131 -0.49 -28.16 7.49
N LEU A 132 -0.60 -28.25 6.17
CA LEU A 132 -1.07 -29.46 5.48
C LEU A 132 0.06 -30.44 5.14
N THR A 133 1.31 -30.08 5.38
CA THR A 133 2.48 -30.74 4.74
C THR A 133 3.16 -31.86 5.58
N ASN A 134 2.64 -32.21 6.77
CA ASN A 134 3.27 -32.92 7.91
C ASN A 134 4.79 -32.86 8.21
N PRO A 135 5.47 -31.71 8.12
CA PRO A 135 6.85 -31.52 8.60
C PRO A 135 7.10 -31.70 10.11
N SER A 136 8.38 -31.85 10.47
CA SER A 136 8.89 -31.95 11.86
C SER A 136 9.62 -30.71 12.39
N LEU A 137 10.00 -29.71 11.57
CA LEU A 137 10.72 -28.49 11.99
C LEU A 137 9.98 -27.21 11.60
N LEU A 138 9.26 -26.59 12.55
CA LEU A 138 8.48 -25.37 12.33
C LEU A 138 9.30 -24.12 12.66
N PHE A 139 9.33 -23.18 11.71
CA PHE A 139 9.72 -21.79 11.95
C PHE A 139 8.48 -20.90 11.83
N ALA A 140 8.21 -20.04 12.82
CA ALA A 140 7.11 -19.08 12.79
C ALA A 140 7.60 -17.65 13.07
N ASP A 141 7.59 -16.80 12.05
CA ASP A 141 7.95 -15.38 12.23
C ASP A 141 6.75 -14.61 12.79
N GLU A 142 6.93 -14.03 13.98
CA GLU A 142 5.99 -13.16 14.68
C GLU A 142 4.51 -13.65 14.70
N PRO A 143 4.22 -14.87 15.22
CA PRO A 143 2.88 -15.43 15.20
C PRO A 143 1.86 -14.60 16.00
N THR A 144 2.31 -13.89 17.04
CA THR A 144 1.47 -13.07 17.93
C THR A 144 1.31 -11.60 17.51
N THR A 145 2.08 -11.10 16.53
CA THR A 145 1.98 -9.68 16.11
C THR A 145 0.63 -9.38 15.43
N GLY A 146 -0.04 -8.30 15.83
CA GLY A 146 -1.31 -7.85 15.24
C GLY A 146 -2.57 -8.62 15.66
N ILE A 147 -2.48 -9.44 16.71
CA ILE A 147 -3.63 -10.08 17.38
C ILE A 147 -3.65 -9.72 18.87
N ASP A 148 -4.81 -9.84 19.53
CA ASP A 148 -4.92 -9.55 20.96
C ASP A 148 -4.21 -10.59 21.85
N SER A 149 -4.03 -10.27 23.13
CA SER A 149 -3.30 -11.13 24.08
C SER A 149 -3.96 -12.50 24.28
N TYR A 150 -5.30 -12.58 24.22
CA TYR A 150 -6.03 -13.83 24.38
C TYR A 150 -5.89 -14.75 23.16
N MET A 151 -6.00 -14.21 21.94
CA MET A 151 -5.73 -14.94 20.71
C MET A 151 -4.25 -15.31 20.58
N ALA A 152 -3.33 -14.46 21.02
CA ALA A 152 -1.91 -14.76 21.09
C ALA A 152 -1.62 -15.97 22.00
N PHE A 153 -2.22 -16.02 23.19
CA PHE A 153 -2.15 -17.16 24.09
C PHE A 153 -2.69 -18.45 23.43
N GLN A 154 -3.85 -18.41 22.78
CA GLN A 154 -4.39 -19.57 22.07
C GLN A 154 -3.44 -20.04 20.94
N VAL A 155 -2.84 -19.13 20.18
CA VAL A 155 -1.88 -19.49 19.12
C VAL A 155 -0.60 -20.13 19.70
N VAL A 156 -0.10 -19.67 20.85
CA VAL A 156 1.10 -20.26 21.49
C VAL A 156 0.79 -21.60 22.14
N LYS A 157 -0.36 -21.76 22.81
CA LYS A 157 -0.85 -23.03 23.37
C LYS A 157 -0.96 -24.15 22.34
N VAL A 158 -1.31 -23.75 21.12
CA VAL A 158 -1.35 -24.62 19.96
C VAL A 158 0.06 -25.07 19.59
N LEU A 159 1.02 -24.14 19.46
CA LEU A 159 2.44 -24.43 19.23
C LEU A 159 3.04 -25.34 20.32
N GLU A 160 2.70 -25.12 21.58
CA GLU A 160 3.11 -25.95 22.73
C GLU A 160 2.65 -27.42 22.54
N ARG A 161 1.34 -27.65 22.34
CA ARG A 161 0.79 -29.00 22.13
C ARG A 161 1.45 -29.76 20.98
N LEU A 162 1.95 -29.06 19.98
CA LEU A 162 2.63 -29.67 18.83
C LEU A 162 4.05 -30.10 19.08
N ALA A 163 4.76 -29.31 19.89
CA ALA A 163 6.03 -29.72 20.43
C ALA A 163 5.80 -30.99 21.27
N CYS A 164 4.88 -30.96 22.23
CA CYS A 164 4.64 -32.08 23.13
C CYS A 164 4.06 -33.35 22.46
N GLU A 165 2.91 -33.26 21.79
CA GLU A 165 2.17 -34.43 21.29
C GLU A 165 2.74 -34.99 19.98
N CYS A 166 3.19 -34.12 19.06
CA CYS A 166 3.70 -34.52 17.74
C CYS A 166 5.23 -34.63 17.67
N ARG A 167 5.94 -34.34 18.77
CA ARG A 167 7.42 -34.26 18.88
C ARG A 167 8.09 -33.35 17.85
N LYS A 168 7.41 -32.28 17.43
CA LYS A 168 7.94 -31.31 16.46
C LYS A 168 8.91 -30.35 17.13
N THR A 169 9.89 -29.88 16.37
CA THR A 169 10.83 -28.83 16.81
C THR A 169 10.30 -27.50 16.32
N ILE A 170 10.08 -26.54 17.22
CA ILE A 170 9.40 -25.29 16.89
C ILE A 170 10.24 -24.09 17.34
N ILE A 171 10.51 -23.17 16.42
CA ILE A 171 11.24 -21.92 16.67
C ILE A 171 10.38 -20.75 16.20
N CYS A 172 10.07 -19.80 17.07
CA CYS A 172 9.29 -18.61 16.72
C CYS A 172 9.92 -17.30 17.20
N THR A 173 9.84 -16.24 16.41
CA THR A 173 10.17 -14.88 16.87
C THR A 173 8.97 -14.30 17.61
N ILE A 174 9.18 -13.70 18.79
CA ILE A 174 8.10 -13.13 19.60
C ILE A 174 8.46 -11.70 20.00
N HIS A 175 7.56 -10.76 19.74
CA HIS A 175 7.64 -9.38 20.21
C HIS A 175 6.77 -9.22 21.46
N GLN A 176 7.37 -8.84 22.59
CA GLN A 176 6.70 -8.51 23.87
C GLN A 176 5.56 -9.47 24.28
N PRO A 177 5.87 -10.72 24.72
CA PRO A 177 4.84 -11.64 25.21
C PRO A 177 4.29 -11.21 26.57
N SER A 178 3.06 -11.60 26.88
CA SER A 178 2.56 -11.60 28.26
C SER A 178 3.33 -12.61 29.11
N SER A 179 3.35 -12.42 30.44
CA SER A 179 4.03 -13.35 31.37
C SER A 179 3.51 -14.80 31.23
N GLU A 180 2.19 -14.97 31.07
CA GLU A 180 1.57 -16.28 30.81
C GLU A 180 2.17 -16.95 29.56
N VAL A 181 2.31 -16.21 28.46
CA VAL A 181 2.89 -16.71 27.21
C VAL A 181 4.40 -16.96 27.32
N PHE A 182 5.11 -16.17 28.12
CA PHE A 182 6.55 -16.36 28.36
C PHE A 182 6.86 -17.69 29.06
N GLU A 183 6.00 -18.13 29.99
CA GLU A 183 6.16 -19.39 30.72
C GLU A 183 5.86 -20.64 29.88
N MET A 184 5.17 -20.52 28.74
CA MET A 184 4.85 -21.63 27.83
C MET A 184 6.03 -22.08 26.95
N PHE A 185 7.13 -21.34 26.95
CA PHE A 185 8.30 -21.68 26.15
C PHE A 185 9.23 -22.63 26.92
N ASP A 186 9.51 -23.81 26.36
CA ASP A 186 10.55 -24.69 26.90
C ASP A 186 11.89 -23.96 27.00
N ARG A 187 12.19 -23.13 26.00
CA ARG A 187 13.44 -22.38 25.89
C ARG A 187 13.25 -21.00 25.26
N VAL A 188 14.05 -20.05 25.72
CA VAL A 188 14.10 -18.67 25.22
C VAL A 188 15.52 -18.32 24.80
N VAL A 189 15.65 -17.66 23.65
CA VAL A 189 16.88 -17.06 23.13
C VAL A 189 16.72 -15.55 23.18
N PHE A 190 17.51 -14.86 24.00
CA PHE A 190 17.57 -13.41 23.97
C PHE A 190 18.74 -12.95 23.09
N LEU A 191 18.43 -12.16 22.06
CA LEU A 191 19.40 -11.55 21.16
C LEU A 191 19.61 -10.08 21.50
N ALA A 192 20.87 -9.63 21.45
CA ALA A 192 21.26 -8.24 21.66
C ALA A 192 22.41 -7.87 20.71
N ASN A 193 22.22 -6.82 19.91
CA ASN A 193 23.21 -6.31 18.95
C ASN A 193 23.89 -7.43 18.13
N GLY A 194 23.09 -8.33 17.53
CA GLY A 194 23.56 -9.43 16.68
C GLY A 194 24.14 -10.65 17.41
N GLY A 195 24.29 -10.64 18.74
CA GLY A 195 24.81 -11.76 19.53
C GLY A 195 23.80 -12.36 20.51
N VAL A 196 24.11 -13.55 21.06
CA VAL A 196 23.28 -14.24 22.07
C VAL A 196 23.58 -13.69 23.46
N ALA A 197 22.60 -13.03 24.08
CA ALA A 197 22.68 -12.56 25.46
C ALA A 197 22.29 -13.66 26.47
N PHE A 198 21.38 -14.56 26.11
CA PHE A 198 21.02 -15.74 26.90
C PHE A 198 20.35 -16.83 26.04
N LEU A 199 20.55 -18.10 26.41
CA LEU A 199 19.80 -19.26 25.90
C LEU A 199 19.63 -20.31 27.00
N GLY A 200 18.38 -20.60 27.36
CA GLY A 200 17.99 -21.54 28.42
C GLY A 200 16.46 -21.55 28.61
N SER A 201 15.95 -22.13 29.70
CA SER A 201 14.52 -22.03 30.05
C SER A 201 14.15 -20.65 30.61
N PRO A 202 12.86 -20.27 30.65
CA PRO A 202 12.40 -19.01 31.27
C PRO A 202 12.89 -18.83 32.72
N ALA A 203 12.87 -19.90 33.52
CA ALA A 203 13.35 -19.87 34.91
C ALA A 203 14.89 -19.71 34.99
N GLU A 204 15.64 -20.36 34.11
CA GLU A 204 17.10 -20.17 34.02
C GLU A 204 17.46 -18.74 33.58
N ALA A 205 16.62 -18.07 32.77
CA ALA A 205 16.81 -16.67 32.41
C ALA A 205 16.71 -15.76 33.65
N VAL A 206 15.66 -15.91 34.46
CA VAL A 206 15.48 -15.15 35.71
C VAL A 206 16.67 -15.33 36.64
N GLN A 207 17.17 -16.57 36.77
CA GLN A 207 18.38 -16.83 37.55
C GLN A 207 19.62 -16.13 36.96
N PHE A 208 19.86 -16.24 35.65
CA PHE A 208 21.04 -15.68 35.00
C PHE A 208 21.10 -14.15 35.07
N PHE A 209 20.00 -13.46 34.74
CA PHE A 209 19.95 -12.00 34.83
C PHE A 209 20.07 -11.52 36.28
N GLY A 210 19.49 -12.25 37.24
CA GLY A 210 19.70 -12.01 38.68
C GLY A 210 21.16 -12.17 39.12
N GLU A 211 21.84 -13.24 38.70
CA GLU A 211 23.28 -13.47 38.94
C GLU A 211 24.16 -12.36 38.31
N CYS A 212 23.71 -11.74 37.22
CA CYS A 212 24.37 -10.61 36.55
C CYS A 212 24.02 -9.22 37.15
N GLY A 213 23.31 -9.15 38.28
CA GLY A 213 22.96 -7.87 38.94
C GLY A 213 21.70 -7.21 38.40
N HIS A 214 20.89 -7.92 37.62
CA HIS A 214 19.58 -7.47 37.11
C HIS A 214 18.45 -8.39 37.61
N PRO A 215 18.14 -8.40 38.93
CA PRO A 215 16.99 -9.12 39.44
C PRO A 215 15.69 -8.51 38.90
N VAL A 216 14.73 -9.36 38.52
CA VAL A 216 13.41 -8.91 38.06
C VAL A 216 12.63 -8.32 39.25
N PRO A 217 12.11 -7.07 39.16
CA PRO A 217 11.31 -6.50 40.23
C PRO A 217 9.97 -7.22 40.41
N GLU A 218 9.42 -7.21 41.63
CA GLU A 218 8.09 -7.75 41.89
C GLU A 218 7.03 -7.09 40.98
N HIS A 219 6.02 -7.87 40.58
CA HIS A 219 4.93 -7.48 39.67
C HIS A 219 5.36 -7.00 38.26
N THR A 220 6.62 -7.17 37.86
CA THR A 220 7.11 -6.84 36.50
C THR A 220 7.14 -8.07 35.60
N ASN A 221 6.76 -7.93 34.33
CA ASN A 221 6.87 -9.01 33.33
C ASN A 221 8.36 -9.33 33.04
N PRO A 222 8.86 -10.54 33.33
CA PRO A 222 10.28 -10.88 33.13
C PRO A 222 10.73 -10.72 31.68
N ALA A 223 9.90 -11.14 30.72
CA ALA A 223 10.24 -11.07 29.30
C ALA A 223 10.47 -9.64 28.82
N GLU A 224 9.61 -8.73 29.27
CA GLU A 224 9.72 -7.31 28.96
C GLU A 224 10.93 -6.66 29.64
N PHE A 225 11.16 -6.98 30.93
CA PHE A 225 12.33 -6.49 31.67
C PHE A 225 13.65 -6.91 31.02
N PHE A 226 13.78 -8.15 30.55
CA PHE A 226 14.97 -8.61 29.83
C PHE A 226 15.13 -7.91 28.47
N ILE A 227 14.04 -7.71 27.72
CA ILE A 227 14.07 -6.96 26.44
C ILE A 227 14.51 -5.51 26.66
N GLN A 228 13.98 -4.83 27.69
CA GLN A 228 14.36 -3.46 28.06
C GLN A 228 15.82 -3.38 28.56
N THR A 229 16.28 -4.39 29.30
CA THR A 229 17.69 -4.49 29.76
C THR A 229 18.67 -4.72 28.60
N LEU A 230 18.22 -5.30 27.49
CA LEU A 230 19.02 -5.52 26.28
C LEU A 230 18.78 -4.49 25.18
N ALA A 231 17.85 -3.56 25.36
CA ALA A 231 17.57 -2.48 24.43
C ALA A 231 18.63 -1.37 24.49
N ILE A 232 18.83 -0.72 23.35
CA ILE A 232 19.65 0.49 23.21
C ILE A 232 18.69 1.68 23.21
N VAL A 233 18.92 2.65 24.11
CA VAL A 233 18.09 3.85 24.25
C VAL A 233 18.81 5.04 23.58
N PRO A 234 18.15 5.81 22.70
CA PRO A 234 18.76 6.99 22.09
C PRO A 234 19.22 7.98 23.16
N GLY A 235 20.50 8.38 23.10
CA GLY A 235 21.13 9.33 24.04
C GLY A 235 22.00 8.73 25.14
N ASP A 236 21.91 7.41 25.42
CA ASP A 236 22.83 6.68 26.33
C ASP A 236 23.33 5.38 25.65
N GLU A 237 23.64 5.48 24.35
CA GLU A 237 23.91 4.33 23.48
C GLU A 237 25.17 3.56 23.90
N ASP A 238 26.28 4.25 24.18
CA ASP A 238 27.56 3.64 24.55
C ASP A 238 27.43 2.76 25.81
N ARG A 239 26.71 3.25 26.83
CA ARG A 239 26.46 2.52 28.07
C ARG A 239 25.51 1.34 27.86
N CYS A 240 24.48 1.51 27.02
CA CYS A 240 23.58 0.41 26.68
C CYS A 240 24.30 -0.71 25.92
N ILE A 241 25.20 -0.35 24.99
CA ILE A 241 26.04 -1.30 24.25
C ILE A 241 27.00 -2.01 25.20
N GLN A 242 27.73 -1.29 26.06
CA GLN A 242 28.62 -1.88 27.07
C GLN A 242 27.89 -2.85 28.01
N ARG A 243 26.67 -2.51 28.46
CA ARG A 243 25.80 -3.40 29.26
C ARG A 243 25.44 -4.68 28.48
N ALA A 244 24.99 -4.54 27.24
CA ALA A 244 24.61 -5.69 26.41
C ALA A 244 25.81 -6.59 26.07
N ASP A 245 26.97 -6.02 25.77
CA ASP A 245 28.21 -6.75 25.51
C ASP A 245 28.75 -7.44 26.77
N GLY A 246 28.67 -6.78 27.92
CA GLY A 246 28.99 -7.38 29.22
C GLY A 246 28.12 -8.60 29.55
N LEU A 247 26.80 -8.53 29.28
CA LEU A 247 25.88 -9.64 29.46
C LEU A 247 26.16 -10.80 28.48
N LYS A 248 26.46 -10.52 27.21
CA LYS A 248 26.90 -11.55 26.24
C LYS A 248 28.19 -12.25 26.70
N ALA A 249 29.18 -11.49 27.17
CA ALA A 249 30.43 -12.05 27.69
C ALA A 249 30.21 -12.90 28.95
N ALA A 250 29.37 -12.44 29.88
CA ALA A 250 28.99 -13.19 31.07
C ALA A 250 28.27 -14.51 30.71
N PHE A 251 27.39 -14.49 29.71
CA PHE A 251 26.70 -15.70 29.24
C PHE A 251 27.70 -16.74 28.73
N LEU A 252 28.65 -16.37 27.86
CA LEU A 252 29.64 -17.30 27.28
C LEU A 252 30.49 -18.04 28.33
N VAL A 253 30.79 -17.41 29.47
CA VAL A 253 31.56 -18.04 30.56
C VAL A 253 30.67 -18.85 31.53
N SER A 254 29.37 -18.56 31.54
CA SER A 254 28.40 -19.14 32.48
C SER A 254 28.23 -20.66 32.37
N LYS A 255 27.70 -21.25 33.45
CA LYS A 255 27.22 -22.64 33.48
C LYS A 255 26.18 -22.95 32.40
N PHE A 256 25.38 -21.96 32.00
CA PHE A 256 24.31 -22.10 31.01
C PHE A 256 24.86 -22.26 29.58
N ALA A 257 25.85 -21.45 29.17
CA ALA A 257 26.48 -21.61 27.85
C ALA A 257 27.20 -22.97 27.71
N LYS A 258 27.87 -23.44 28.76
CA LYS A 258 28.51 -24.78 28.78
C LYS A 258 27.49 -25.91 28.64
N LYS A 259 26.33 -25.78 29.30
CA LYS A 259 25.18 -26.71 29.15
C LYS A 259 24.67 -26.74 27.69
N VAL A 260 24.55 -25.58 27.05
CA VAL A 260 24.15 -25.46 25.64
C VAL A 260 25.18 -26.09 24.71
N GLN A 261 26.48 -25.84 24.89
CA GLN A 261 27.55 -26.41 24.06
C GLN A 261 27.57 -27.94 24.14
N LEU A 262 27.50 -28.50 25.35
CA LEU A 262 27.41 -29.95 25.56
C LEU A 262 26.14 -30.54 24.92
N GLN A 263 25.00 -29.85 24.98
CA GLN A 263 23.78 -30.26 24.30
C GLN A 263 23.92 -30.25 22.77
N CYS A 264 24.63 -29.27 22.18
CA CYS A 264 24.94 -29.26 20.75
C CYS A 264 25.79 -30.49 20.36
N GLU A 265 26.86 -30.77 21.11
CA GLU A 265 27.76 -31.89 20.86
C GLU A 265 27.04 -33.25 20.92
N LEU A 266 26.24 -33.48 21.98
CA LEU A 266 25.45 -34.69 22.14
C LEU A 266 24.40 -34.84 21.03
N SER A 267 23.64 -33.78 20.73
CA SER A 267 22.58 -33.82 19.70
C SER A 267 23.15 -34.07 18.29
N ASN A 268 24.39 -33.64 18.02
CA ASN A 268 25.08 -33.92 16.75
C ASN A 268 25.58 -35.37 16.65
N GLN A 269 25.82 -36.05 17.77
CA GLN A 269 26.24 -37.47 17.80
C GLN A 269 25.06 -38.45 17.71
N GLU A 270 23.91 -38.13 18.31
CA GLU A 270 22.74 -39.02 18.34
C GLU A 270 22.01 -39.14 16.99
N ALA A 271 22.17 -38.15 16.10
CA ALA A 271 21.21 -37.91 15.03
C ALA A 271 21.58 -38.45 13.63
N ALA A 272 22.28 -39.58 13.52
CA ALA A 272 22.74 -40.16 12.24
C ALA A 272 21.62 -40.79 11.35
N VAL A 273 20.49 -40.11 11.17
CA VAL A 273 19.33 -40.56 10.37
C VAL A 273 19.24 -39.77 9.07
N GLU A 274 19.20 -40.47 7.93
CA GLU A 274 18.99 -39.84 6.62
C GLU A 274 17.62 -39.17 6.51
N LEU A 275 17.60 -37.92 6.03
CA LEU A 275 16.38 -37.17 5.77
C LEU A 275 15.65 -37.75 4.55
N VAL A 276 14.51 -38.40 4.77
CA VAL A 276 13.69 -38.98 3.70
C VAL A 276 13.09 -37.87 2.82
N GLU A 277 13.61 -37.66 1.60
CA GLU A 277 13.01 -36.75 0.62
C GLU A 277 11.57 -37.20 0.29
N ARG A 278 10.58 -36.35 0.57
CA ARG A 278 9.17 -36.65 0.23
C ARG A 278 8.96 -36.58 -1.28
N GLY A 279 8.27 -37.59 -1.82
CA GLY A 279 7.91 -37.66 -3.23
C GLY A 279 7.12 -36.43 -3.69
N LYS A 280 7.58 -35.78 -4.76
CA LYS A 280 6.89 -34.63 -5.37
C LYS A 280 5.69 -35.10 -6.18
N ALA A 281 4.61 -34.31 -6.15
CA ALA A 281 3.46 -34.53 -7.02
C ALA A 281 3.85 -34.41 -8.51
N SER A 282 3.16 -35.15 -9.38
CA SER A 282 3.42 -35.10 -10.83
C SER A 282 3.03 -33.75 -11.42
N LEU A 283 3.76 -33.30 -12.45
CA LEU A 283 3.50 -32.01 -13.13
C LEU A 283 2.07 -31.91 -13.67
N LEU A 284 1.49 -33.02 -14.12
CA LEU A 284 0.11 -33.08 -14.59
C LEU A 284 -0.89 -32.83 -13.46
N MET A 285 -0.69 -33.46 -12.29
CA MET A 285 -1.57 -33.27 -11.14
C MET A 285 -1.48 -31.84 -10.61
N LEU A 286 -0.26 -31.28 -10.51
CA LEU A 286 -0.05 -29.87 -10.14
C LEU A 286 -0.77 -28.92 -11.10
N THR A 287 -0.60 -29.10 -12.41
CA THR A 287 -1.23 -28.24 -13.43
C THR A 287 -2.76 -28.34 -13.40
N MET A 288 -3.31 -29.55 -13.25
CA MET A 288 -4.76 -29.76 -13.16
C MET A 288 -5.36 -29.17 -11.87
N THR A 289 -4.68 -29.30 -10.73
CA THR A 289 -5.11 -28.67 -9.47
C THR A 289 -5.10 -27.14 -9.58
N LEU A 290 -4.04 -26.56 -10.17
CA LEU A 290 -3.95 -25.11 -10.39
C LEU A 290 -5.01 -24.61 -11.40
N PHE A 291 -5.32 -25.38 -12.44
CA PHE A 291 -6.36 -25.06 -13.40
C PHE A 291 -7.76 -25.06 -12.75
N MET A 292 -8.08 -26.09 -11.96
CA MET A 292 -9.34 -26.14 -11.20
C MET A 292 -9.43 -25.00 -10.18
N ARG A 293 -8.33 -24.65 -9.49
CA ARG A 293 -8.26 -23.48 -8.59
C ARG A 293 -8.57 -22.18 -9.35
N ALA A 294 -7.93 -21.97 -10.50
CA ALA A 294 -8.11 -20.75 -11.30
C ALA A 294 -9.52 -20.64 -11.92
N LEU A 295 -10.11 -21.75 -12.38
CA LEU A 295 -11.51 -21.77 -12.83
C LEU A 295 -12.49 -21.44 -11.71
N LEU A 296 -12.30 -22.02 -10.51
CA LEU A 296 -13.15 -21.74 -9.36
C LEU A 296 -13.06 -20.27 -8.91
N ASP A 297 -11.87 -19.68 -8.97
CA ASP A 297 -11.69 -18.26 -8.65
C ASP A 297 -12.38 -17.35 -9.68
N ASN A 298 -12.13 -17.57 -10.98
CA ASN A 298 -12.78 -16.85 -12.08
C ASN A 298 -14.33 -16.94 -11.99
N TRP A 299 -14.87 -18.11 -11.63
CA TRP A 299 -16.31 -18.31 -11.44
C TRP A 299 -16.86 -17.59 -10.19
N ARG A 300 -16.08 -17.54 -9.11
CA ARG A 300 -16.48 -16.89 -7.84
C ARG A 300 -16.34 -15.37 -7.87
N ASN A 301 -15.56 -14.83 -8.81
CA ASN A 301 -15.25 -13.41 -9.02
C ASN A 301 -15.86 -12.87 -10.34
N PRO A 302 -17.20 -12.76 -10.46
CA PRO A 302 -17.86 -12.44 -11.74
C PRO A 302 -17.74 -10.96 -12.17
N SER A 303 -17.03 -10.10 -11.45
CA SER A 303 -16.90 -8.67 -11.78
C SER A 303 -16.22 -8.47 -13.14
N LEU A 304 -15.05 -9.09 -13.35
CA LEU A 304 -14.31 -9.07 -14.61
C LEU A 304 -15.15 -9.64 -15.76
N VAL A 305 -15.73 -10.83 -15.56
CA VAL A 305 -16.54 -11.52 -16.58
C VAL A 305 -17.75 -10.66 -16.98
N ARG A 306 -18.50 -10.10 -16.02
CA ARG A 306 -19.66 -9.25 -16.31
C ARG A 306 -19.26 -7.97 -17.05
N ALA A 307 -18.20 -7.29 -16.60
CA ALA A 307 -17.70 -6.08 -17.23
C ALA A 307 -17.30 -6.34 -18.69
N LYS A 308 -16.58 -7.44 -18.95
CA LYS A 308 -16.16 -7.85 -20.29
C LYS A 308 -17.33 -8.22 -21.21
N MET A 309 -18.28 -9.03 -20.73
CA MET A 309 -19.49 -9.38 -21.48
C MET A 309 -20.29 -8.12 -21.88
N ILE A 310 -20.49 -7.18 -20.95
CA ILE A 310 -21.19 -5.92 -21.23
C ILE A 310 -20.40 -5.07 -22.24
N GLN A 311 -19.09 -4.91 -22.04
CA GLN A 311 -18.21 -4.16 -22.96
C GLN A 311 -18.31 -4.73 -24.39
N LYS A 312 -18.17 -6.04 -24.56
CA LYS A 312 -18.20 -6.72 -25.86
C LYS A 312 -19.58 -6.71 -26.53
N CYS A 313 -20.68 -6.82 -25.75
CA CYS A 313 -22.03 -6.59 -26.27
C CYS A 313 -22.19 -5.17 -26.85
N VAL A 314 -21.84 -4.14 -26.07
CA VAL A 314 -21.97 -2.73 -26.47
C VAL A 314 -21.10 -2.44 -27.70
N MET A 315 -19.86 -2.95 -27.72
CA MET A 315 -18.95 -2.77 -28.86
C MET A 315 -19.42 -3.48 -30.13
N GLY A 316 -20.01 -4.68 -30.00
CA GLY A 316 -20.61 -5.40 -31.13
C GLY A 316 -21.82 -4.66 -31.72
N ILE A 317 -22.66 -4.06 -30.87
CA ILE A 317 -23.77 -3.21 -31.32
C ILE A 317 -23.24 -1.94 -32.01
N PHE A 318 -22.28 -1.25 -31.39
CA PHE A 318 -21.67 -0.03 -31.94
C PHE A 318 -21.04 -0.28 -33.32
N LEU A 319 -20.20 -1.31 -33.45
CA LEU A 319 -19.56 -1.67 -34.71
C LEU A 319 -20.58 -2.12 -35.77
N GLY A 320 -21.62 -2.82 -35.35
CA GLY A 320 -22.72 -3.23 -36.20
C GLY A 320 -23.51 -2.06 -36.78
N PHE A 321 -23.75 -1.00 -36.00
CA PHE A 321 -24.38 0.23 -36.49
C PHE A 321 -23.42 1.10 -37.31
N LEU A 322 -22.13 1.15 -36.96
CA LEU A 322 -21.12 1.94 -37.67
C LEU A 322 -20.97 1.53 -39.14
N TYR A 323 -21.10 0.23 -39.43
CA TYR A 323 -21.01 -0.34 -40.77
C TYR A 323 -22.32 -1.00 -41.23
N PHE A 324 -23.46 -0.51 -40.74
CA PHE A 324 -24.78 -1.12 -40.93
C PHE A 324 -25.11 -1.35 -42.41
N GLN A 325 -25.38 -2.61 -42.78
CA GLN A 325 -25.77 -3.05 -44.13
C GLN A 325 -24.97 -2.39 -45.26
N THR A 326 -23.64 -2.48 -45.19
CA THR A 326 -22.74 -1.79 -46.13
C THR A 326 -22.91 -2.31 -47.57
N ASP A 327 -23.33 -1.44 -48.49
CA ASP A 327 -23.44 -1.73 -49.93
C ASP A 327 -22.09 -2.03 -50.59
N MET A 328 -22.08 -2.91 -51.60
CA MET A 328 -20.85 -3.36 -52.28
C MET A 328 -20.36 -2.42 -53.40
N THR A 329 -20.11 -1.17 -53.01
CA THR A 329 -19.44 -0.14 -53.83
C THR A 329 -17.94 -0.10 -53.56
N GLN A 330 -17.20 0.77 -54.27
CA GLN A 330 -15.79 1.04 -54.01
C GLN A 330 -15.53 1.44 -52.54
N ASP A 331 -16.37 2.33 -51.98
CA ASP A 331 -16.25 2.77 -50.59
C ASP A 331 -16.72 1.68 -49.62
N GLY A 332 -17.72 0.89 -50.01
CA GLY A 332 -18.15 -0.30 -49.26
C GLY A 332 -17.04 -1.33 -49.05
N VAL A 333 -16.19 -1.54 -50.06
CA VAL A 333 -14.99 -2.40 -49.94
C VAL A 333 -14.00 -1.85 -48.89
N ILE A 334 -13.87 -0.53 -48.79
CA ILE A 334 -13.01 0.13 -47.78
C ILE A 334 -13.64 -0.04 -46.39
N ASN A 335 -14.94 0.18 -46.26
CA ASN A 335 -15.69 0.01 -45.02
C ASN A 335 -15.62 -1.43 -44.47
N ILE A 336 -15.87 -2.44 -45.31
CA ILE A 336 -15.79 -3.86 -44.90
C ILE A 336 -14.36 -4.24 -44.48
N LYS A 337 -13.33 -3.74 -45.18
CA LYS A 337 -11.92 -3.92 -44.78
C LYS A 337 -11.65 -3.29 -43.41
N GLY A 338 -12.16 -2.08 -43.17
CA GLY A 338 -12.10 -1.41 -41.86
C GLY A 338 -12.74 -2.24 -40.76
N ALA A 339 -13.96 -2.72 -40.97
CA ALA A 339 -14.69 -3.55 -40.02
C ALA A 339 -13.95 -4.86 -39.65
N LEU A 340 -13.43 -5.59 -40.65
CA LEU A 340 -12.68 -6.83 -40.42
C LEU A 340 -11.35 -6.60 -39.69
N PHE A 341 -10.67 -5.47 -39.94
CA PHE A 341 -9.48 -5.09 -39.19
C PHE A 341 -9.81 -4.63 -37.77
N TYR A 342 -10.95 -3.98 -37.57
CA TYR A 342 -11.43 -3.56 -36.26
C TYR A 342 -11.73 -4.75 -35.35
N TYR A 343 -12.33 -5.84 -35.87
CA TYR A 343 -12.49 -7.09 -35.10
C TYR A 343 -11.18 -7.55 -34.47
N ILE A 344 -10.12 -7.64 -35.27
CA ILE A 344 -8.79 -8.10 -34.82
C ILE A 344 -8.22 -7.15 -33.77
N SER A 345 -8.38 -5.85 -34.00
CA SER A 345 -7.89 -4.79 -33.11
C SER A 345 -8.59 -4.85 -31.74
N GLU A 346 -9.92 -4.84 -31.71
CA GLU A 346 -10.71 -4.83 -30.48
C GLU A 346 -10.60 -6.16 -29.70
N LEU A 347 -10.55 -7.31 -30.38
CA LEU A 347 -10.27 -8.60 -29.74
C LEU A 347 -8.85 -8.62 -29.14
N THR A 348 -7.86 -7.99 -29.80
CA THR A 348 -6.49 -7.93 -29.28
C THR A 348 -6.35 -6.97 -28.10
N TYR A 349 -6.70 -5.69 -28.26
CA TYR A 349 -6.45 -4.66 -27.26
C TYR A 349 -7.25 -4.88 -25.98
N SER A 350 -8.56 -5.15 -26.10
CA SER A 350 -9.44 -5.30 -24.94
C SER A 350 -9.05 -6.49 -24.06
N THR A 351 -8.66 -7.61 -24.67
CA THR A 351 -8.30 -8.84 -23.97
C THR A 351 -6.90 -8.74 -23.37
N LEU A 352 -5.92 -8.20 -24.11
CA LEU A 352 -4.56 -8.02 -23.59
C LEU A 352 -4.50 -7.01 -22.44
N PHE A 353 -5.08 -5.81 -22.59
CA PHE A 353 -5.11 -4.82 -21.51
C PHE A 353 -5.97 -5.28 -20.34
N GLY A 354 -7.07 -5.99 -20.60
CA GLY A 354 -7.90 -6.60 -19.56
C GLY A 354 -7.12 -7.57 -18.67
N ILE A 355 -6.26 -8.41 -19.24
CA ILE A 355 -5.37 -9.29 -18.46
C ILE A 355 -4.35 -8.46 -17.66
N GLN A 356 -3.73 -7.47 -18.29
CA GLN A 356 -2.71 -6.62 -17.65
C GLN A 356 -3.25 -5.84 -16.44
N SER A 357 -4.53 -5.45 -16.41
CA SER A 357 -5.12 -4.74 -15.26
C SER A 357 -5.35 -5.63 -14.03
N PHE A 358 -5.64 -6.93 -14.21
CA PHE A 358 -6.03 -7.82 -13.11
C PHE A 358 -4.89 -8.76 -12.65
N MET A 359 -4.05 -9.23 -13.57
CA MET A 359 -2.94 -10.15 -13.27
C MET A 359 -1.95 -9.66 -12.18
N PRO A 360 -1.66 -8.34 -12.02
CA PRO A 360 -0.81 -7.84 -10.95
C PRO A 360 -1.18 -8.30 -9.53
N GLY A 361 -2.46 -8.50 -9.24
CA GLY A 361 -2.94 -8.93 -7.92
C GLY A 361 -2.56 -10.37 -7.55
N ASP A 362 -2.30 -11.24 -8.53
CA ASP A 362 -2.01 -12.66 -8.29
C ASP A 362 -0.53 -12.92 -7.95
N PHE A 363 0.38 -12.00 -8.31
CA PHE A 363 1.83 -12.24 -8.19
C PHE A 363 2.36 -12.40 -6.76
N PRO A 364 1.88 -11.67 -5.72
CA PRO A 364 2.34 -11.88 -4.35
C PRO A 364 2.12 -13.31 -3.85
N LEU A 365 0.97 -13.92 -4.20
CA LEU A 365 0.68 -15.32 -3.88
C LEU A 365 1.58 -16.26 -4.67
N LEU A 366 1.75 -16.04 -5.98
CA LEU A 366 2.61 -16.86 -6.83
C LEU A 366 4.06 -16.90 -6.32
N VAL A 367 4.61 -15.76 -5.91
CA VAL A 367 6.00 -15.67 -5.42
C VAL A 367 6.16 -16.37 -4.08
N ARG A 368 5.18 -16.29 -3.19
CA ARG A 368 5.14 -17.10 -1.96
C ARG A 368 5.16 -18.59 -2.31
N GLU A 369 4.16 -19.08 -3.06
CA GLU A 369 4.01 -20.51 -3.38
C GLU A 369 5.21 -21.09 -4.17
N TYR A 370 5.90 -20.26 -4.98
CA TYR A 370 7.13 -20.62 -5.67
C TYR A 370 8.35 -20.72 -4.73
N HIS A 371 8.55 -19.74 -3.84
CA HIS A 371 9.62 -19.81 -2.84
C HIS A 371 9.42 -20.97 -1.84
N ASP A 372 8.17 -21.26 -1.53
CA ASP A 372 7.74 -22.36 -0.68
C ASP A 372 7.82 -23.73 -1.39
N GLY A 373 8.33 -23.77 -2.63
CA GLY A 373 8.67 -24.98 -3.39
C GLY A 373 7.47 -25.81 -3.86
N ILE A 374 6.25 -25.26 -3.83
CA ILE A 374 5.00 -26.02 -4.00
C ILE A 374 4.84 -26.49 -5.46
N TYR A 375 5.15 -25.63 -6.44
CA TYR A 375 5.06 -25.95 -7.86
C TYR A 375 6.03 -25.12 -8.73
N PRO A 376 6.42 -25.61 -9.93
CA PRO A 376 7.14 -24.82 -10.91
C PRO A 376 6.25 -23.74 -11.56
N VAL A 377 6.81 -22.55 -11.85
CA VAL A 377 6.10 -21.43 -12.49
C VAL A 377 5.40 -21.83 -13.81
N ALA A 378 5.98 -22.77 -14.56
CA ALA A 378 5.39 -23.29 -15.81
C ALA A 378 4.00 -23.93 -15.60
N CYS A 379 3.78 -24.67 -14.50
CA CYS A 379 2.48 -25.26 -14.18
C CYS A 379 1.41 -24.18 -13.93
N TYR A 380 1.78 -23.10 -13.24
CA TYR A 380 0.90 -21.96 -13.00
C TYR A 380 0.57 -21.20 -14.27
N TYR A 381 1.58 -20.90 -15.11
CA TYR A 381 1.36 -20.22 -16.38
C TYR A 381 0.39 -20.98 -17.29
N ILE A 382 0.61 -22.28 -17.49
CA ILE A 382 -0.26 -23.16 -18.28
C ILE A 382 -1.68 -23.16 -17.69
N ALA A 383 -1.81 -23.38 -16.37
CA ALA A 383 -3.11 -23.38 -15.71
C ALA A 383 -3.89 -22.07 -15.87
N LYS A 384 -3.23 -20.90 -15.70
CA LYS A 384 -3.89 -19.60 -15.87
C LYS A 384 -4.30 -19.33 -17.31
N VAL A 385 -3.44 -19.63 -18.30
CA VAL A 385 -3.80 -19.52 -19.74
C VAL A 385 -5.08 -20.30 -20.02
N PHE A 386 -5.11 -21.60 -19.69
CA PHE A 386 -6.30 -22.43 -19.92
C PHE A 386 -7.54 -21.98 -19.13
N SER A 387 -7.37 -21.42 -17.90
CA SER A 387 -8.50 -20.93 -17.09
C SER A 387 -9.20 -19.70 -17.68
N TYR A 388 -8.50 -18.91 -18.50
CA TYR A 388 -9.03 -17.71 -19.15
C TYR A 388 -9.65 -17.98 -20.52
N LEU A 389 -9.23 -19.04 -21.24
CA LEU A 389 -9.75 -19.35 -22.58
C LEU A 389 -11.30 -19.39 -22.65
N PRO A 390 -12.04 -20.04 -21.73
CA PRO A 390 -13.50 -20.09 -21.83
C PRO A 390 -14.17 -18.72 -21.71
N ILE A 391 -13.58 -17.81 -20.94
CA ILE A 391 -14.11 -16.46 -20.69
C ILE A 391 -13.95 -15.63 -21.95
N PHE A 392 -12.72 -15.56 -22.46
CA PHE A 392 -12.39 -14.78 -23.67
C PHE A 392 -12.94 -15.41 -24.96
N THR A 393 -13.29 -16.71 -24.96
CA THR A 393 -13.97 -17.31 -26.11
C THR A 393 -15.42 -16.80 -26.21
N VAL A 394 -16.12 -16.63 -25.09
CA VAL A 394 -17.55 -16.32 -25.10
C VAL A 394 -17.81 -14.83 -25.35
N ASP A 395 -17.04 -13.91 -24.76
CA ASP A 395 -17.26 -12.47 -24.96
C ASP A 395 -16.88 -12.00 -26.39
N GLY A 396 -15.78 -12.50 -26.95
CA GLY A 396 -15.40 -12.29 -28.35
C GLY A 396 -16.43 -12.85 -29.35
N MET A 397 -16.92 -14.07 -29.11
CA MET A 397 -18.01 -14.65 -29.92
C MET A 397 -19.26 -13.76 -29.92
N ILE A 398 -19.68 -13.24 -28.74
CA ILE A 398 -20.86 -12.37 -28.65
C ILE A 398 -20.67 -11.10 -29.49
N MET A 399 -19.50 -10.44 -29.40
CA MET A 399 -19.20 -9.25 -30.18
C MET A 399 -19.32 -9.52 -31.69
N VAL A 400 -18.70 -10.60 -32.17
CA VAL A 400 -18.72 -10.99 -33.59
C VAL A 400 -20.12 -11.39 -34.04
N ILE A 401 -20.86 -12.18 -33.27
CA ILE A 401 -22.23 -12.62 -33.63
C ILE A 401 -23.16 -11.42 -33.83
N VAL A 402 -23.16 -10.47 -32.89
CA VAL A 402 -24.05 -9.29 -32.94
C VAL A 402 -23.74 -8.40 -34.15
N SER A 403 -22.46 -8.09 -34.34
CA SER A 403 -22.00 -7.20 -35.42
C SER A 403 -22.09 -7.85 -36.81
N TYR A 404 -21.77 -9.14 -36.97
CA TYR A 404 -21.79 -9.84 -38.26
C TYR A 404 -23.14 -9.74 -38.97
N CYS A 405 -24.23 -9.89 -38.21
CA CYS A 405 -25.60 -9.75 -38.73
C CYS A 405 -25.98 -8.31 -39.07
N LEU A 406 -25.49 -7.31 -38.32
CA LEU A 406 -25.79 -5.89 -38.55
C LEU A 406 -25.01 -5.31 -39.75
N ILE A 407 -23.76 -5.75 -39.96
CA ILE A 407 -22.89 -5.25 -41.05
C ILE A 407 -23.36 -5.73 -42.44
N GLY A 408 -24.01 -6.90 -42.54
CA GLY A 408 -24.40 -7.51 -43.82
C GLY A 408 -23.32 -8.39 -44.46
N LEU A 409 -22.47 -9.02 -43.63
CA LEU A 409 -21.46 -9.99 -44.09
C LEU A 409 -22.10 -11.27 -44.66
N SER A 410 -21.29 -12.17 -45.22
CA SER A 410 -21.77 -13.36 -45.95
C SER A 410 -22.80 -14.21 -45.18
N THR A 411 -23.97 -14.45 -45.76
CA THR A 411 -25.01 -15.30 -45.14
C THR A 411 -24.68 -16.80 -45.15
N LYS A 412 -23.53 -17.21 -45.70
CA LYS A 412 -23.09 -18.62 -45.73
C LYS A 412 -22.54 -19.03 -44.37
N ILE A 413 -23.16 -20.05 -43.77
CA ILE A 413 -22.74 -20.63 -42.47
C ILE A 413 -21.25 -21.00 -42.44
N GLY A 414 -20.70 -21.55 -43.53
CA GLY A 414 -19.27 -21.87 -43.61
C GLY A 414 -18.37 -20.64 -43.49
N THR A 415 -18.70 -19.54 -44.18
CA THR A 415 -17.98 -18.26 -44.07
C THR A 415 -18.08 -17.70 -42.65
N PHE A 416 -19.28 -17.70 -42.07
CA PHE A 416 -19.50 -17.25 -40.69
C PHE A 416 -18.67 -18.05 -39.66
N LEU A 417 -18.67 -19.39 -39.74
CA LEU A 417 -17.92 -20.25 -38.82
C LEU A 417 -16.40 -20.06 -38.95
N ILE A 418 -15.88 -19.87 -40.17
CA ILE A 418 -14.45 -19.55 -40.39
C ILE A 418 -14.11 -18.20 -39.78
N THR A 419 -14.95 -17.16 -39.97
CA THR A 419 -14.75 -15.85 -39.34
C THR A 419 -14.75 -15.96 -37.81
N LEU A 420 -15.71 -16.67 -37.22
CA LEU A 420 -15.78 -16.91 -35.78
C LEU A 420 -14.51 -17.61 -35.25
N MET A 421 -14.05 -18.66 -35.93
CA MET A 421 -12.84 -19.41 -35.56
C MET A 421 -11.57 -18.56 -35.65
N VAL A 422 -11.42 -17.75 -36.70
CA VAL A 422 -10.28 -16.83 -36.85
C VAL A 422 -10.26 -15.78 -35.73
N CYS A 423 -11.42 -15.20 -35.39
CA CYS A 423 -11.55 -14.26 -34.28
C CYS A 423 -11.15 -14.88 -32.93
N VAL A 424 -11.63 -16.09 -32.63
CA VAL A 424 -11.27 -16.83 -31.39
C VAL A 424 -9.75 -17.09 -31.33
N LEU A 425 -9.13 -17.49 -32.44
CA LEU A 425 -7.68 -17.74 -32.49
C LEU A 425 -6.84 -16.46 -32.29
N VAL A 426 -7.29 -15.33 -32.85
CA VAL A 426 -6.67 -14.01 -32.62
C VAL A 426 -6.73 -13.64 -31.14
N GLU A 427 -7.88 -13.82 -30.52
CA GLU A 427 -8.11 -13.49 -29.11
C GLU A 427 -7.31 -14.39 -28.16
N TRP A 428 -7.23 -15.69 -28.43
CA TRP A 428 -6.39 -16.62 -27.68
C TRP A 428 -4.89 -16.28 -27.79
N SER A 429 -4.46 -15.86 -28.99
CA SER A 429 -3.09 -15.38 -29.21
C SER A 429 -2.80 -14.14 -28.36
N ALA A 430 -3.69 -13.14 -28.41
CA ALA A 430 -3.58 -11.91 -27.60
C ALA A 430 -3.59 -12.21 -26.10
N ALA A 431 -4.45 -13.13 -25.64
CA ALA A 431 -4.52 -13.53 -24.24
C ALA A 431 -3.20 -14.17 -23.74
N SER A 432 -2.63 -15.08 -24.51
CA SER A 432 -1.36 -15.73 -24.16
C SER A 432 -0.20 -14.73 -24.04
N VAL A 433 -0.11 -13.78 -25.00
CA VAL A 433 0.93 -12.73 -25.00
C VAL A 433 0.71 -11.72 -23.88
N GLY A 434 -0.55 -11.41 -23.52
CA GLY A 434 -0.86 -10.55 -22.37
C GLY A 434 -0.36 -11.12 -21.03
N ILE A 435 -0.56 -12.42 -20.80
CA ILE A 435 -0.07 -13.11 -19.59
C ILE A 435 1.47 -13.15 -19.57
N MET A 436 2.09 -13.43 -20.72
CA MET A 436 3.55 -13.41 -20.88
C MET A 436 4.14 -12.03 -20.56
N ILE A 437 3.62 -10.95 -21.15
CA ILE A 437 4.08 -9.57 -20.91
C ILE A 437 3.90 -9.18 -19.44
N SER A 438 2.77 -9.53 -18.83
CA SER A 438 2.53 -9.27 -17.40
C SER A 438 3.57 -9.93 -16.50
N SER A 439 3.96 -11.16 -16.82
CA SER A 439 4.98 -11.93 -16.07
C SER A 439 6.40 -11.41 -16.28
N VAL A 440 6.73 -10.95 -17.49
CA VAL A 440 8.02 -10.30 -17.79
C VAL A 440 8.10 -8.93 -17.12
N SER A 441 7.05 -8.12 -17.16
CA SER A 441 6.97 -6.83 -16.47
C SER A 441 7.26 -6.98 -14.97
N TYR A 442 6.65 -7.98 -14.32
CA TYR A 442 6.91 -8.28 -12.91
C TYR A 442 8.39 -8.57 -12.63
N SER A 443 9.01 -9.39 -13.48
CA SER A 443 10.43 -9.76 -13.37
C SER A 443 11.35 -8.54 -13.53
N ILE A 444 11.06 -7.64 -14.48
CA ILE A 444 11.82 -6.41 -14.71
C ILE A 444 11.71 -5.48 -13.50
N THR A 445 10.49 -5.21 -13.01
CA THR A 445 10.28 -4.36 -11.82
C THR A 445 11.07 -4.89 -10.62
N CYS A 446 11.03 -6.20 -10.35
CA CYS A 446 11.77 -6.82 -9.24
C CYS A 446 13.30 -6.72 -9.39
N VAL A 447 13.84 -6.78 -10.62
CA VAL A 447 15.28 -6.64 -10.86
C VAL A 447 15.72 -5.18 -10.73
N CYS A 448 14.96 -4.24 -11.27
CA CYS A 448 15.30 -2.82 -11.29
C CYS A 448 15.20 -2.15 -9.92
N THR A 449 14.31 -2.57 -9.01
CA THR A 449 14.14 -1.90 -7.72
C THR A 449 15.07 -2.39 -6.60
N CYS A 450 15.67 -3.59 -6.71
CA CYS A 450 16.65 -4.13 -5.76
C CYS A 450 16.23 -4.16 -4.26
N ILE A 451 14.97 -3.89 -3.94
CA ILE A 451 14.40 -3.90 -2.58
C ILE A 451 13.27 -4.92 -2.57
N SER A 452 13.53 -6.05 -1.92
CA SER A 452 12.51 -7.06 -1.65
C SER A 452 11.62 -6.60 -0.50
N ILE A 453 10.55 -5.85 -0.80
CA ILE A 453 9.26 -5.80 -0.07
C ILE A 453 8.31 -4.84 -0.81
N SER A 454 7.08 -5.31 -1.07
CA SER A 454 5.86 -4.54 -1.40
C SER A 454 5.93 -3.38 -2.41
N VAL A 455 6.55 -3.55 -3.58
CA VAL A 455 6.18 -2.76 -4.78
C VAL A 455 5.18 -3.56 -5.60
N SER A 456 3.92 -3.14 -5.61
CA SER A 456 2.89 -3.73 -6.45
C SER A 456 3.27 -3.60 -7.94
N PRO A 457 3.04 -4.64 -8.77
CA PRO A 457 3.40 -4.59 -10.18
C PRO A 457 2.65 -3.46 -10.87
N SER A 458 3.35 -2.45 -11.38
CA SER A 458 2.69 -1.31 -12.01
C SER A 458 2.17 -1.72 -13.39
N TYR A 459 0.84 -1.73 -13.52
CA TYR A 459 0.11 -1.84 -14.79
C TYR A 459 0.74 -0.98 -15.90
N ALA A 460 1.20 0.22 -15.53
CA ALA A 460 1.94 1.14 -16.40
C ALA A 460 3.12 0.49 -17.14
N VAL A 461 3.99 -0.30 -16.49
CA VAL A 461 5.17 -0.91 -17.15
C VAL A 461 4.74 -1.98 -18.15
N ALA A 462 3.72 -2.79 -17.82
CA ALA A 462 3.19 -3.79 -18.73
C ALA A 462 2.56 -3.15 -19.98
N VAL A 463 1.82 -2.05 -19.81
CA VAL A 463 1.23 -1.24 -20.90
C VAL A 463 2.30 -0.57 -21.75
N SER A 464 3.34 0.00 -21.13
CA SER A 464 4.46 0.64 -21.84
C SER A 464 5.23 -0.34 -22.74
N LEU A 465 5.25 -1.64 -22.41
CA LEU A 465 5.85 -2.67 -23.26
C LEU A 465 4.89 -3.17 -24.34
N SER A 466 3.60 -3.36 -24.04
CA SER A 466 2.63 -3.89 -25.00
C SER A 466 2.19 -2.86 -26.04
N GLY A 467 2.02 -1.58 -25.67
CA GLY A 467 1.55 -0.53 -26.58
C GLY A 467 2.37 -0.41 -27.88
N PRO A 468 3.70 -0.17 -27.79
CA PRO A 468 4.56 -0.09 -28.97
C PRO A 468 4.61 -1.40 -29.79
N LEU A 469 4.63 -2.56 -29.12
CA LEU A 469 4.63 -3.86 -29.78
C LEU A 469 3.36 -4.08 -30.62
N LEU A 470 2.20 -3.78 -30.04
CA LEU A 470 0.91 -3.90 -30.73
C LEU A 470 0.76 -2.86 -31.86
N ALA A 471 1.30 -1.65 -31.70
CA ALA A 471 1.34 -0.66 -32.78
C ALA A 471 2.13 -1.18 -33.99
N VAL A 472 3.32 -1.77 -33.76
CA VAL A 472 4.13 -2.40 -34.83
C VAL A 472 3.39 -3.55 -35.50
N PHE A 473 2.72 -4.43 -34.74
CA PHE A 473 1.94 -5.53 -35.30
C PHE A 473 0.71 -5.06 -36.08
N SER A 474 0.04 -4.00 -35.64
CA SER A 474 -1.11 -3.38 -36.31
C SER A 474 -0.70 -2.73 -37.64
N ILE A 475 0.36 -1.91 -37.65
CA ILE A 475 0.88 -1.24 -38.87
C ILE A 475 1.33 -2.28 -39.93
N THR A 476 1.94 -3.38 -39.49
CA THR A 476 2.35 -4.50 -40.36
C THR A 476 1.22 -5.52 -40.64
N GLY A 477 0.01 -5.26 -40.13
CA GLY A 477 -1.17 -6.13 -40.26
C GLY A 477 -1.82 -6.16 -41.66
N GLY A 478 -1.35 -5.36 -42.61
CA GLY A 478 -1.79 -5.41 -44.01
C GLY A 478 -2.93 -4.47 -44.41
N LEU A 479 -3.56 -3.75 -43.46
CA LEU A 479 -4.49 -2.64 -43.77
C LEU A 479 -3.72 -1.36 -44.11
N TYR A 480 -2.88 -0.88 -43.18
CA TYR A 480 -2.17 0.40 -43.30
C TYR A 480 -1.01 0.39 -44.29
N THR A 481 -0.32 -0.75 -44.41
CA THR A 481 0.80 -0.94 -45.32
C THR A 481 0.58 -2.16 -46.19
N ASN A 482 0.85 -2.04 -47.49
CA ASN A 482 0.83 -3.20 -48.36
C ASN A 482 2.03 -4.09 -48.03
N ILE A 483 1.75 -5.27 -47.47
CA ILE A 483 2.69 -6.35 -47.12
C ILE A 483 3.83 -6.54 -48.13
N ARG A 484 3.56 -6.45 -49.44
CA ARG A 484 4.57 -6.68 -50.49
C ARG A 484 5.51 -5.49 -50.69
N MET A 485 5.10 -4.29 -50.31
CA MET A 485 5.88 -3.04 -50.39
C MET A 485 6.76 -2.82 -49.16
N ILE A 486 6.64 -3.66 -48.11
CA ILE A 486 7.51 -3.58 -46.92
C ILE A 486 8.95 -3.93 -47.33
N PRO A 487 9.95 -3.08 -46.98
CA PRO A 487 11.37 -3.34 -47.24
C PRO A 487 11.84 -4.69 -46.68
N GLU A 488 12.71 -5.38 -47.42
CA GLU A 488 13.05 -6.78 -47.17
C GLU A 488 13.61 -7.03 -45.76
N TRP A 489 14.34 -6.06 -45.22
CA TRP A 489 14.97 -6.11 -43.90
C TRP A 489 14.00 -5.89 -42.71
N ILE A 490 12.83 -5.27 -42.93
CA ILE A 490 11.73 -5.20 -41.94
C ILE A 490 10.74 -6.37 -42.12
N ARG A 491 10.63 -6.89 -43.35
CA ARG A 491 9.57 -7.80 -43.79
C ARG A 491 9.35 -9.02 -42.89
N TRP A 492 10.34 -9.48 -42.13
CA TRP A 492 10.19 -10.60 -41.20
C TRP A 492 9.21 -10.34 -40.04
N ILE A 493 9.02 -9.08 -39.60
CA ILE A 493 8.12 -8.72 -38.48
C ILE A 493 6.68 -9.18 -38.75
N GLN A 494 6.23 -9.14 -40.00
CA GLN A 494 4.88 -9.53 -40.39
C GLN A 494 4.52 -10.99 -40.04
N TYR A 495 5.52 -11.86 -39.88
CA TYR A 495 5.33 -13.28 -39.53
C TYR A 495 5.14 -13.51 -38.03
N PHE A 496 5.40 -12.50 -37.19
CA PHE A 496 5.05 -12.50 -35.76
C PHE A 496 3.71 -11.81 -35.49
N SER A 497 3.22 -10.99 -36.43
CA SER A 497 1.94 -10.27 -36.29
C SER A 497 0.74 -11.18 -36.56
N TRP A 498 0.00 -11.53 -35.51
CA TRP A 498 -1.30 -12.19 -35.66
C TRP A 498 -2.35 -11.28 -36.33
N PHE A 499 -2.16 -9.95 -36.31
CA PHE A 499 -3.02 -9.03 -37.06
C PHE A 499 -2.97 -9.36 -38.56
N ARG A 500 -1.76 -9.62 -39.09
CA ARG A 500 -1.55 -9.95 -40.50
C ARG A 500 -2.27 -11.23 -40.90
N PHE A 501 -2.08 -12.32 -40.15
CA PHE A 501 -2.72 -13.61 -40.46
C PHE A 501 -4.22 -13.59 -40.24
N GLY A 502 -4.72 -12.94 -39.19
CA GLY A 502 -6.15 -12.76 -38.96
C GLY A 502 -6.80 -11.98 -40.11
N TYR A 503 -6.19 -10.86 -40.53
CA TYR A 503 -6.75 -9.96 -41.54
C TYR A 503 -6.73 -10.58 -42.95
N GLU A 504 -5.63 -11.23 -43.33
CA GLU A 504 -5.49 -11.98 -44.59
C GLU A 504 -6.51 -13.13 -44.68
N SER A 505 -6.77 -13.81 -43.56
CA SER A 505 -7.79 -14.88 -43.46
C SER A 505 -9.21 -14.33 -43.57
N LEU A 506 -9.55 -13.27 -42.82
CA LEU A 506 -10.88 -12.65 -42.85
C LEU A 506 -11.22 -12.06 -44.23
N ILE A 507 -10.27 -11.36 -44.86
CA ILE A 507 -10.45 -10.82 -46.22
C ILE A 507 -10.69 -11.95 -47.23
N THR A 508 -9.88 -13.00 -47.17
CA THR A 508 -9.96 -14.10 -48.13
C THR A 508 -11.29 -14.85 -48.00
N ASN A 509 -11.75 -15.07 -46.77
CA ASN A 509 -13.02 -15.71 -46.46
C ASN A 509 -14.24 -14.88 -46.91
N GLU A 510 -14.22 -13.57 -46.71
CA GLU A 510 -15.34 -12.68 -47.03
C GLU A 510 -15.38 -12.32 -48.53
N PHE A 511 -14.26 -11.92 -49.14
CA PHE A 511 -14.26 -11.41 -50.52
C PHE A 511 -14.30 -12.51 -51.60
N GLN A 512 -14.08 -13.79 -51.26
CA GLN A 512 -14.24 -14.91 -52.19
C GLN A 512 -15.65 -15.01 -52.83
N ARG A 513 -16.68 -14.38 -52.26
CA ARG A 513 -18.05 -14.39 -52.80
C ARG A 513 -18.29 -13.42 -53.97
N PHE A 514 -17.38 -12.47 -54.23
CA PHE A 514 -17.59 -11.41 -55.22
C PHE A 514 -16.77 -11.63 -56.49
N THR A 515 -17.46 -11.86 -57.61
CA THR A 515 -16.85 -11.96 -58.94
C THR A 515 -16.81 -10.64 -59.69
N ASN A 516 -17.70 -9.69 -59.37
CA ASN A 516 -17.73 -8.34 -59.96
C ASN A 516 -18.00 -7.30 -58.86
N ILE A 517 -17.38 -6.12 -58.95
CA ILE A 517 -17.63 -4.98 -58.04
C ILE A 517 -18.01 -3.75 -58.88
N THR A 518 -19.02 -3.01 -58.44
CA THR A 518 -19.45 -1.76 -59.08
C THR A 518 -18.58 -0.58 -58.65
N CYS A 519 -17.98 0.11 -59.61
CA CYS A 519 -17.25 1.36 -59.40
C CYS A 519 -17.87 2.52 -60.20
N LEU A 520 -17.72 3.72 -59.66
CA LEU A 520 -17.96 4.97 -60.36
C LEU A 520 -16.64 5.43 -60.97
N LEU A 521 -16.64 5.67 -62.29
CA LEU A 521 -15.53 6.33 -62.97
C LEU A 521 -15.72 7.85 -62.87
N ASP A 522 -14.63 8.61 -62.89
CA ASP A 522 -14.63 10.10 -62.89
C ASP A 522 -15.45 10.72 -64.05
N SER A 523 -15.80 9.92 -65.05
CA SER A 523 -16.70 10.29 -66.15
C SER A 523 -18.20 10.15 -65.84
N GLY A 524 -18.58 9.84 -64.59
CA GLY A 524 -19.97 9.61 -64.16
C GLY A 524 -20.59 8.31 -64.68
N LYS A 525 -19.80 7.45 -65.34
CA LYS A 525 -20.25 6.15 -65.85
C LYS A 525 -20.03 5.04 -64.82
N ILE A 526 -21.05 4.20 -64.64
CA ILE A 526 -20.97 2.99 -63.81
C ILE A 526 -20.24 1.90 -64.59
N ALA A 527 -19.12 1.42 -64.05
CA ALA A 527 -18.42 0.25 -64.58
C ALA A 527 -18.55 -0.94 -63.62
N LYS A 528 -18.58 -2.16 -64.18
CA LYS A 528 -18.54 -3.41 -63.44
C LYS A 528 -17.14 -4.01 -63.62
N LEU A 529 -16.32 -3.93 -62.59
CA LEU A 529 -14.98 -4.49 -62.60
C LEU A 529 -15.04 -6.00 -62.38
N GLY A 530 -14.44 -6.78 -63.29
CA GLY A 530 -14.30 -8.23 -63.15
C GLY A 530 -13.16 -8.64 -62.21
N VAL A 531 -13.48 -9.41 -61.18
CA VAL A 531 -12.52 -9.96 -60.20
C VAL A 531 -12.05 -11.34 -60.69
N GLY A 532 -11.09 -11.34 -61.61
CA GLY A 532 -10.45 -12.56 -62.10
C GLY A 532 -9.51 -13.18 -61.07
N PHE A 533 -9.63 -14.48 -60.83
CA PHE A 533 -8.69 -15.23 -59.98
C PHE A 533 -7.33 -15.42 -60.68
N MET A 534 -6.28 -14.79 -60.15
CA MET A 534 -4.92 -15.34 -59.90
C MET A 534 -3.82 -14.26 -60.01
N SER A 535 -3.02 -14.15 -58.94
CA SER A 535 -1.82 -13.30 -58.82
C SER A 535 -2.06 -11.78 -58.85
N ALA A 536 -1.24 -11.03 -58.12
CA ALA A 536 -1.29 -9.57 -58.10
C ALA A 536 -0.57 -8.99 -59.32
N LYS A 537 -1.17 -9.13 -60.50
CA LYS A 537 -0.74 -8.52 -61.76
C LYS A 537 -1.91 -7.81 -62.42
N TYR A 538 -1.91 -6.48 -62.30
CA TYR A 538 -2.63 -5.48 -63.08
C TYR A 538 -4.10 -5.75 -63.45
N LEU A 539 -5.00 -4.95 -62.87
CA LEU A 539 -6.32 -4.69 -63.44
C LEU A 539 -6.14 -3.91 -64.76
N VAL A 540 -6.30 -4.60 -65.88
CA VAL A 540 -6.37 -3.97 -67.21
C VAL A 540 -7.81 -3.52 -67.45
N VAL A 541 -8.02 -2.22 -67.55
CA VAL A 541 -9.25 -1.65 -68.10
C VAL A 541 -9.08 -1.58 -69.61
N GLU A 542 -9.78 -2.44 -70.36
CA GLU A 542 -9.85 -2.28 -71.82
C GLU A 542 -10.61 -0.99 -72.16
N GLY A 543 -9.98 -0.11 -72.95
CA GLY A 543 -10.69 0.97 -73.66
C GLY A 543 -10.15 2.40 -73.52
N LEU A 544 -9.18 2.69 -72.64
CA LEU A 544 -8.57 4.01 -72.56
C LEU A 544 -7.04 3.95 -72.42
N VAL A 545 -6.35 4.51 -73.40
CA VAL A 545 -4.91 4.79 -73.36
C VAL A 545 -4.69 6.06 -72.53
N PRO A 546 -3.98 6.01 -71.39
CA PRO A 546 -3.62 7.22 -70.65
C PRO A 546 -2.34 7.80 -71.24
N GLN A 547 -2.45 8.94 -71.92
CA GLN A 547 -1.32 9.87 -72.01
C GLN A 547 -1.21 10.61 -70.67
N ASN A 548 0.04 10.78 -70.20
CA ASN A 548 0.48 11.56 -69.05
C ASN A 548 0.31 10.94 -67.64
N SER A 549 1.45 10.76 -66.98
CA SER A 549 1.65 10.09 -65.69
C SER A 549 1.45 10.99 -64.44
N ASN A 550 0.71 12.10 -64.56
CA ASN A 550 0.73 13.15 -63.52
C ASN A 550 -0.49 13.17 -62.57
N GLN A 551 -1.57 12.43 -62.84
CA GLN A 551 -2.80 12.53 -62.03
C GLN A 551 -2.77 11.76 -60.69
N VAL A 552 -2.00 10.69 -60.58
CA VAL A 552 -1.97 9.82 -59.36
C VAL A 552 -1.36 10.53 -58.14
N LEU A 553 -0.43 11.48 -58.37
CA LEU A 553 0.13 12.32 -57.31
C LEU A 553 -0.89 13.33 -56.77
N GLN A 554 -1.81 13.82 -57.62
CA GLN A 554 -2.73 14.89 -57.25
C GLN A 554 -3.78 14.42 -56.22
N ILE A 555 -4.38 13.25 -56.40
CA ILE A 555 -5.44 12.72 -55.51
C ILE A 555 -4.89 12.40 -54.11
N THR A 556 -3.64 11.92 -54.02
CA THR A 556 -2.99 11.62 -52.73
C THR A 556 -2.60 12.89 -51.97
N ILE A 557 -2.30 13.97 -52.70
CA ILE A 557 -2.02 15.29 -52.12
C ILE A 557 -3.32 15.96 -51.67
N ILE A 558 -4.40 15.93 -52.46
CA ILE A 558 -5.70 16.51 -52.12
C ILE A 558 -6.23 15.93 -50.80
N ASN A 559 -6.24 14.61 -50.64
CA ASN A 559 -6.70 13.97 -49.40
C ASN A 559 -5.84 14.33 -48.17
N ARG A 560 -4.52 14.54 -48.37
CA ARG A 560 -3.66 15.09 -47.29
C ARG A 560 -3.97 16.54 -46.98
N VAL A 561 -4.20 17.37 -48.01
CA VAL A 561 -4.52 18.79 -47.86
C VAL A 561 -5.87 18.98 -47.17
N GLU A 562 -6.91 18.23 -47.53
CA GLU A 562 -8.22 18.29 -46.86
C GLU A 562 -8.14 17.85 -45.39
N ILE A 563 -7.38 16.80 -45.07
CA ILE A 563 -7.17 16.35 -43.69
C ILE A 563 -6.32 17.36 -42.89
N LEU A 564 -5.31 17.97 -43.53
CA LEU A 564 -4.52 19.05 -42.94
C LEU A 564 -5.40 20.27 -42.69
N GLU A 565 -6.13 20.79 -43.68
CA GLU A 565 -7.07 21.91 -43.51
C GLU A 565 -8.12 21.63 -42.43
N PHE A 566 -8.64 20.40 -42.36
CA PHE A 566 -9.60 20.02 -41.32
C PHE A 566 -8.97 20.03 -39.92
N PHE A 567 -7.74 19.50 -39.79
CA PHE A 567 -6.99 19.54 -38.54
C PHE A 567 -6.59 20.98 -38.15
N GLU A 568 -6.14 21.79 -39.10
CA GLU A 568 -5.78 23.20 -38.90
C GLU A 568 -7.01 24.03 -38.48
N ARG A 569 -8.20 23.78 -39.06
CA ARG A 569 -9.47 24.37 -38.60
C ARG A 569 -9.86 23.92 -37.20
N ILE A 570 -9.61 22.67 -36.83
CA ILE A 570 -9.86 22.18 -35.46
C ILE A 570 -8.87 22.80 -34.47
N ALA A 571 -7.59 22.90 -34.81
CA ALA A 571 -6.57 23.53 -33.98
C ALA A 571 -6.88 25.02 -33.77
N ASP A 572 -7.17 25.78 -34.83
CA ASP A 572 -7.59 27.18 -34.76
C ASP A 572 -8.89 27.39 -33.95
N TYR A 573 -9.88 26.50 -34.10
CA TYR A 573 -11.09 26.51 -33.28
C TYR A 573 -10.78 26.25 -31.79
N CYS A 574 -9.94 25.26 -31.50
CA CYS A 574 -9.51 24.95 -30.14
C CYS A 574 -8.70 26.10 -29.50
N ASP A 575 -7.74 26.69 -30.21
CA ASP A 575 -6.89 27.77 -29.69
C ASP A 575 -7.71 29.04 -29.39
N LYS A 576 -8.72 29.34 -30.22
CA LYS A 576 -9.69 30.41 -29.93
C LYS A 576 -10.53 30.10 -28.69
N GLY A 577 -11.05 28.88 -28.55
CA GLY A 577 -11.88 28.45 -27.42
C GLY A 577 -11.13 28.23 -26.10
N VAL A 578 -9.79 28.13 -26.10
CA VAL A 578 -8.97 27.98 -24.88
C VAL A 578 -9.15 29.16 -23.92
N ASN A 579 -9.39 30.38 -24.44
CA ASN A 579 -9.56 31.58 -23.63
C ASN A 579 -10.95 31.68 -22.95
N ASP A 580 -11.93 30.90 -23.41
CA ASP A 580 -13.30 30.92 -22.85
C ASP A 580 -13.41 30.14 -21.52
N ILE A 581 -12.38 29.36 -21.15
CA ILE A 581 -12.34 28.59 -19.90
C ILE A 581 -11.59 29.41 -18.82
N PRO A 582 -12.27 29.99 -17.81
CA PRO A 582 -11.64 30.83 -16.79
C PRO A 582 -10.92 30.00 -15.72
N LEU A 583 -9.88 29.27 -16.13
CA LEU A 583 -9.23 28.26 -15.31
C LEU A 583 -8.59 28.82 -14.03
N THR A 584 -7.99 30.00 -14.12
CA THR A 584 -7.38 30.72 -12.99
C THR A 584 -8.42 31.08 -11.92
N PHE A 585 -9.63 31.48 -12.33
CA PHE A 585 -10.73 31.79 -11.42
C PHE A 585 -11.26 30.52 -10.74
N LEU A 586 -11.56 29.47 -11.51
CA LEU A 586 -12.08 28.20 -10.98
C LEU A 586 -11.12 27.54 -9.99
N LEU A 587 -9.84 27.44 -10.38
CA LEU A 587 -8.80 26.85 -9.52
C LEU A 587 -8.51 27.74 -8.31
N GLY A 588 -8.37 29.07 -8.50
CA GLY A 588 -8.11 30.01 -7.43
C GLY A 588 -9.22 30.05 -6.37
N PHE A 589 -10.48 30.02 -6.79
CA PHE A 589 -11.65 29.92 -5.90
C PHE A 589 -11.64 28.63 -5.08
N PHE A 590 -11.42 27.48 -5.74
CA PHE A 590 -11.35 26.18 -5.08
C PHE A 590 -10.22 26.09 -4.06
N VAL A 591 -8.98 26.44 -4.45
CA VAL A 591 -7.83 26.41 -3.55
C VAL A 591 -8.04 27.37 -2.36
N SER A 592 -8.63 28.54 -2.58
CA SER A 592 -8.93 29.49 -1.50
C SER A 592 -9.89 28.91 -0.46
N ILE A 593 -10.95 28.21 -0.90
CA ILE A 593 -11.90 27.55 0.01
C ILE A 593 -11.22 26.45 0.83
N VAL A 594 -10.40 25.60 0.18
CA VAL A 594 -9.69 24.52 0.89
C VAL A 594 -8.72 25.08 1.91
N ILE A 595 -7.88 26.04 1.52
CA ILE A 595 -6.91 26.68 2.42
C ILE A 595 -7.62 27.40 3.58
N GLN A 596 -8.77 28.04 3.34
CA GLN A 596 -9.55 28.66 4.41
C GLN A 596 -10.06 27.63 5.41
N ARG A 597 -10.71 26.55 4.93
CA ARG A 597 -11.24 25.46 5.78
C ARG A 597 -10.12 24.76 6.57
N TRP A 598 -8.95 24.55 5.95
CA TRP A 598 -7.76 24.01 6.60
C TRP A 598 -7.24 24.93 7.72
N ASN A 599 -7.15 26.25 7.46
CA ASN A 599 -6.73 27.23 8.47
C ASN A 599 -7.71 27.33 9.63
N ASP A 600 -9.01 27.25 9.35
CA ASP A 600 -10.04 27.33 10.38
C ASP A 600 -10.09 26.03 11.20
N ALA A 601 -9.86 24.86 10.60
CA ALA A 601 -9.61 23.62 11.34
C ALA A 601 -8.36 23.73 12.24
N PHE A 602 -7.22 24.18 11.71
CA PHE A 602 -5.97 24.36 12.46
C PHE A 602 -6.12 25.24 13.71
N LYS A 603 -6.79 26.39 13.57
CA LYS A 603 -7.07 27.30 14.70
C LYS A 603 -7.94 26.66 15.78
N ASN A 604 -8.80 25.71 15.40
CA ASN A 604 -9.83 25.13 16.27
C ASN A 604 -9.49 23.70 16.75
N MET A 605 -8.24 23.26 16.58
CA MET A 605 -7.70 21.98 17.07
C MET A 605 -7.84 21.76 18.60
N GLY A 606 -8.26 22.77 19.38
CA GLY A 606 -8.57 22.62 20.80
C GLY A 606 -7.33 22.56 21.69
N TYR A 607 -6.49 23.60 21.66
CA TYR A 607 -5.36 23.73 22.59
C TYR A 607 -5.87 24.08 24.00
N LEU A 608 -5.49 23.28 25.01
CA LEU A 608 -6.12 23.32 26.34
C LEU A 608 -5.40 24.24 27.36
N SER A 609 -4.24 24.79 27.01
CA SER A 609 -3.37 25.53 27.94
C SER A 609 -4.05 26.74 28.58
N ASN A 610 -4.85 27.51 27.83
CA ASN A 610 -5.51 28.71 28.36
C ASN A 610 -6.58 28.35 29.40
N GLN A 611 -7.40 27.34 29.09
CA GLN A 611 -8.41 26.82 30.01
C GLN A 611 -7.76 26.27 31.28
N ALA A 612 -6.66 25.52 31.15
CA ALA A 612 -5.91 24.99 32.29
C ALA A 612 -5.36 26.10 33.21
N ILE A 613 -4.79 27.18 32.65
CA ILE A 613 -4.31 28.33 33.43
C ILE A 613 -5.46 29.00 34.18
N HIS A 614 -6.60 29.22 33.52
CA HIS A 614 -7.78 29.80 34.18
C HIS A 614 -8.38 28.88 35.25
N ILE A 615 -8.40 27.56 35.04
CA ILE A 615 -8.84 26.58 36.05
C ILE A 615 -7.87 26.58 37.25
N SER A 616 -6.57 26.66 37.00
CA SER A 616 -5.55 26.72 38.06
C SER A 616 -5.70 27.98 38.90
N ASN A 617 -5.70 29.16 38.28
CA ASN A 617 -5.64 30.44 39.01
C ASN A 617 -6.96 30.86 39.69
N PHE A 618 -8.11 30.30 39.28
CA PHE A 618 -9.42 30.72 39.79
C PHE A 618 -10.11 29.72 40.73
N ILE A 619 -9.64 28.47 40.80
CA ILE A 619 -10.09 27.48 41.79
C ILE A 619 -9.01 27.39 42.87
N LEU A 620 -9.21 28.11 43.96
CA LEU A 620 -8.21 28.32 45.00
C LEU A 620 -8.19 27.16 46.01
N GLY A 621 -7.01 26.94 46.61
CA GLY A 621 -6.80 26.03 47.73
C GLY A 621 -5.92 24.84 47.40
N ASP A 622 -5.05 24.51 48.37
CA ASP A 622 -4.11 23.37 48.33
C ASP A 622 -4.72 22.08 48.88
N ASP A 623 -5.98 22.12 49.29
CA ASP A 623 -6.68 20.94 49.77
C ASP A 623 -6.98 19.94 48.63
N ASP A 624 -6.98 18.66 48.98
CA ASP A 624 -7.17 17.57 48.02
C ASP A 624 -8.49 17.67 47.24
N ASP A 625 -9.55 18.26 47.82
CA ASP A 625 -10.83 18.47 47.14
C ASP A 625 -10.73 19.55 46.05
N SER A 626 -10.16 20.72 46.36
CA SER A 626 -9.88 21.77 45.35
C SER A 626 -8.98 21.25 44.23
N ARG A 627 -7.92 20.52 44.58
CA ARG A 627 -7.00 19.87 43.65
C ARG A 627 -7.70 18.83 42.77
N LEU A 628 -8.59 18.01 43.35
CA LEU A 628 -9.40 17.02 42.63
C LEU A 628 -10.36 17.68 41.64
N ILE A 629 -10.98 18.81 42.01
CA ILE A 629 -11.84 19.59 41.12
C ILE A 629 -11.01 20.11 39.94
N ARG A 630 -9.88 20.79 40.19
CA ARG A 630 -8.99 21.33 39.15
C ARG A 630 -8.58 20.26 38.13
N ARG A 631 -8.03 19.13 38.61
CA ARG A 631 -7.63 17.99 37.76
C ARG A 631 -8.79 17.38 36.99
N THR A 632 -9.98 17.27 37.60
CA THR A 632 -11.16 16.68 36.96
C THR A 632 -11.75 17.57 35.87
N VAL A 633 -11.82 18.89 36.07
CA VAL A 633 -12.30 19.83 35.05
C VAL A 633 -11.38 19.79 33.82
N ALA A 634 -10.05 19.85 34.01
CA ALA A 634 -9.08 19.74 32.91
C ALA A 634 -9.22 18.40 32.15
N ARG A 635 -9.32 17.29 32.88
CA ARG A 635 -9.51 15.95 32.33
C ARG A 635 -10.79 15.82 31.50
N TYR A 636 -11.91 16.40 31.91
CA TYR A 636 -13.16 16.36 31.15
C TYR A 636 -13.07 17.11 29.82
N LEU A 637 -12.29 18.19 29.74
CA LEU A 637 -12.03 18.90 28.48
C LEU A 637 -11.18 18.04 27.53
N CYS A 638 -10.13 17.40 28.03
CA CYS A 638 -9.39 16.37 27.27
C CYS A 638 -10.29 15.22 26.81
N LEU A 639 -11.18 14.70 27.66
CA LEU A 639 -12.10 13.61 27.32
C LEU A 639 -13.05 14.01 26.18
N ALA A 640 -13.57 15.24 26.19
CA ALA A 640 -14.38 15.76 25.09
C ALA A 640 -13.59 15.81 23.77
N GLN A 641 -12.34 16.29 23.80
CA GLN A 641 -11.46 16.29 22.62
C GLN A 641 -11.15 14.87 22.11
N VAL A 642 -10.88 13.91 23.00
CA VAL A 642 -10.64 12.50 22.62
C VAL A 642 -11.86 11.89 21.93
N ILE A 643 -13.07 12.17 22.40
CA ILE A 643 -14.31 11.70 21.76
C ILE A 643 -14.42 12.30 20.35
N VAL A 644 -14.28 13.62 20.19
CA VAL A 644 -14.34 14.30 18.88
C VAL A 644 -13.26 13.78 17.93
N PHE A 645 -12.00 13.71 18.37
CA PHE A 645 -10.90 13.27 17.51
C PHE A 645 -10.97 11.78 17.14
N ARG A 646 -11.56 10.91 17.97
CA ARG A 646 -11.83 9.51 17.59
C ARG A 646 -12.83 9.41 16.43
N ASP A 647 -13.76 10.35 16.37
CA ASP A 647 -14.79 10.36 15.34
C ASP A 647 -14.27 11.05 14.07
N LEU A 648 -13.40 12.06 14.17
CA LEU A 648 -12.74 12.73 13.03
C LEU A 648 -11.55 11.96 12.43
N SER A 649 -10.61 11.46 13.26
CA SER A 649 -9.32 10.92 12.80
C SER A 649 -9.25 9.40 12.93
N ILE A 650 -8.91 8.72 11.83
CA ILE A 650 -8.76 7.26 11.79
C ILE A 650 -7.60 6.81 12.70
N ARG A 651 -6.52 7.59 12.79
CA ARG A 651 -5.37 7.32 13.68
C ARG A 651 -5.78 7.31 15.17
N VAL A 652 -6.66 8.23 15.57
CA VAL A 652 -7.20 8.29 16.95
C VAL A 652 -8.26 7.20 17.17
N ARG A 653 -9.06 6.87 16.16
CA ARG A 653 -10.00 5.74 16.18
C ARG A 653 -9.30 4.39 16.32
N LYS A 654 -8.14 4.21 15.70
CA LYS A 654 -7.27 3.02 15.89
C LYS A 654 -6.72 2.94 17.32
N ARG A 655 -6.36 4.08 17.92
CA ARG A 655 -5.89 4.17 19.33
C ARG A 655 -7.01 3.92 20.34
N PHE A 656 -8.22 4.41 20.06
CA PHE A 656 -9.38 4.30 20.95
C PHE A 656 -10.62 3.71 20.23
N PRO A 657 -10.65 2.40 19.88
CA PRO A 657 -11.71 1.83 19.06
C PRO A 657 -13.11 1.82 19.71
N THR A 658 -13.18 1.85 21.04
CA THR A 658 -14.43 1.79 21.81
C THR A 658 -14.39 2.72 23.02
N MET A 659 -15.55 3.08 23.57
CA MET A 659 -15.61 3.85 24.81
C MET A 659 -14.92 3.13 25.99
N GLU A 660 -14.87 1.80 25.97
CA GLU A 660 -14.10 1.01 26.95
C GLU A 660 -12.59 1.13 26.79
N SER A 661 -12.09 1.28 25.57
CA SER A 661 -10.66 1.51 25.34
C SER A 661 -10.20 2.85 25.92
N ILE A 662 -11.06 3.88 25.97
CA ILE A 662 -10.77 5.18 26.61
C ILE A 662 -10.65 5.03 28.14
N VAL A 663 -11.51 4.19 28.76
CA VAL A 663 -11.42 3.87 30.19
C VAL A 663 -10.14 3.07 30.48
N LYS A 664 -9.88 2.01 29.70
CA LYS A 664 -8.72 1.13 29.88
C LYS A 664 -7.38 1.82 29.61
N ALA A 665 -7.31 2.73 28.64
CA ALA A 665 -6.10 3.49 28.33
C ALA A 665 -5.60 4.30 29.54
N GLY A 666 -6.50 4.71 30.42
CA GLY A 666 -6.17 5.38 31.67
C GLY A 666 -5.46 4.52 32.71
N MET A 667 -5.50 3.19 32.59
CA MET A 667 -4.75 2.28 33.45
C MET A 667 -3.33 2.03 32.94
N CYS A 668 -3.09 2.14 31.63
CA CYS A 668 -1.76 1.89 31.03
C CYS A 668 -0.78 3.06 31.17
N PHE A 669 -1.25 4.30 31.28
CA PHE A 669 -0.37 5.49 31.29
C PHE A 669 0.59 5.57 32.50
N ILE A 670 0.38 4.74 33.53
CA ILE A 670 1.20 4.66 34.75
C ILE A 670 2.60 4.07 34.47
N VAL A 671 2.80 3.39 33.34
CA VAL A 671 3.99 2.54 33.08
C VAL A 671 5.02 3.19 32.14
N SER A 672 4.74 4.36 31.54
CA SER A 672 5.49 4.84 30.35
C SER A 672 6.31 6.13 30.50
N PHE A 673 6.51 6.67 31.71
CA PHE A 673 7.38 7.84 31.90
C PHE A 673 8.87 7.43 32.09
N PRO A 674 9.82 8.04 31.34
CA PRO A 674 11.25 7.74 31.47
C PRO A 674 11.86 8.25 32.78
N SER A 675 12.82 7.49 33.30
CA SER A 675 13.27 7.47 34.71
C SER A 675 14.12 8.65 35.21
N ASP A 676 14.30 9.72 34.43
CA ASP A 676 15.21 10.82 34.80
C ASP A 676 14.52 12.11 35.24
N LEU A 677 13.23 12.32 34.93
CA LEU A 677 12.47 13.45 35.50
C LEU A 677 11.96 13.15 36.93
N SER A 678 11.83 11.87 37.29
CA SER A 678 11.27 11.43 38.59
C SER A 678 12.18 11.67 39.80
N LYS A 679 13.47 11.99 39.62
CA LYS A 679 14.43 12.12 40.73
C LYS A 679 14.37 13.45 41.50
N ARG A 680 13.54 14.41 41.06
CA ARG A 680 13.41 15.72 41.73
C ARG A 680 12.06 15.95 42.42
N LEU A 681 11.08 15.08 42.25
CA LEU A 681 9.74 15.24 42.80
C LEU A 681 9.35 14.06 43.71
N LEU A 682 8.97 14.43 44.94
CA LEU A 682 8.16 13.68 45.91
C LEU A 682 8.86 12.61 46.78
N THR A 683 9.10 13.01 48.02
CA THR A 683 9.29 12.16 49.22
C THR A 683 7.96 11.72 49.87
N THR A 684 6.88 11.58 49.09
CA THR A 684 5.56 11.13 49.58
C THR A 684 4.88 10.15 48.59
N PRO A 685 4.30 9.03 49.08
CA PRO A 685 3.75 7.99 48.21
C PRO A 685 2.26 8.21 47.93
N VAL A 686 1.92 8.88 46.82
CA VAL A 686 0.53 8.91 46.33
C VAL A 686 0.47 8.69 44.80
N VAL A 687 0.28 7.44 44.40
CA VAL A 687 0.09 7.05 42.99
C VAL A 687 -1.36 7.31 42.59
N PHE A 688 -1.64 8.45 41.94
CA PHE A 688 -2.96 8.75 41.40
C PHE A 688 -3.12 8.29 39.94
N LEU A 689 -4.14 7.47 39.67
CA LEU A 689 -4.52 7.07 38.31
C LEU A 689 -4.85 8.28 37.43
N ALA A 690 -4.04 8.53 36.40
CA ALA A 690 -4.31 9.53 35.37
C ALA A 690 -5.09 8.91 34.19
N CYS A 691 -6.39 8.68 34.38
CA CYS A 691 -7.28 8.22 33.30
C CYS A 691 -7.87 9.38 32.50
N PHE A 692 -8.42 9.13 31.30
CA PHE A 692 -9.32 10.09 30.64
C PHE A 692 -10.75 9.99 31.20
N MET A 693 -11.27 8.76 31.34
CA MET A 693 -12.58 8.48 31.93
C MET A 693 -12.52 7.29 32.89
N MET A 694 -13.27 7.34 33.99
CA MET A 694 -13.37 6.28 34.99
C MET A 694 -14.60 5.39 34.76
N GLU A 695 -14.64 4.19 35.35
CA GLU A 695 -15.75 3.24 35.16
C GLU A 695 -17.12 3.78 35.60
N HIS A 696 -17.17 4.44 36.76
CA HIS A 696 -18.41 5.05 37.28
C HIS A 696 -18.89 6.22 36.40
N GLU A 697 -17.98 6.90 35.72
CA GLU A 697 -18.29 7.96 34.76
C GLU A 697 -18.80 7.36 33.46
N LYS A 698 -18.20 6.27 32.96
CA LYS A 698 -18.71 5.51 31.81
C LYS A 698 -20.16 5.06 32.06
N ALA A 699 -20.44 4.47 33.22
CA ALA A 699 -21.80 4.05 33.58
C ALA A 699 -22.80 5.22 33.56
N LYS A 700 -22.37 6.41 34.00
CA LYS A 700 -23.17 7.63 33.93
C LYS A 700 -23.33 8.16 32.50
N PHE A 701 -22.27 8.11 31.69
CA PHE A 701 -22.27 8.51 30.27
C PHE A 701 -23.24 7.63 29.46
N ASP A 702 -23.20 6.32 29.68
CA ASP A 702 -24.06 5.34 29.02
C ASP A 702 -25.53 5.47 29.47
N SER A 703 -25.80 5.96 30.68
CA SER A 703 -27.17 6.20 31.18
C SER A 703 -27.95 7.26 30.38
N TYR A 704 -27.25 8.19 29.71
CA TYR A 704 -27.88 9.21 28.87
C TYR A 704 -28.32 8.61 27.53
N LYS A 705 -29.64 8.45 27.35
CA LYS A 705 -30.23 8.03 26.08
C LYS A 705 -30.22 9.19 25.09
N CYS A 706 -29.27 9.16 24.18
CA CYS A 706 -29.11 10.09 23.05
C CYS A 706 -28.52 9.29 21.89
N ASP A 707 -29.16 9.37 20.73
CA ASP A 707 -28.75 8.63 19.52
C ASP A 707 -27.66 9.39 18.71
N TYR A 708 -27.36 10.63 19.12
CA TYR A 708 -26.33 11.51 18.55
C TYR A 708 -25.11 11.62 19.47
N ASP A 709 -24.00 12.16 18.93
CA ASP A 709 -22.71 12.23 19.60
C ASP A 709 -22.76 12.95 20.95
N LYS A 710 -22.17 12.30 21.96
CA LYS A 710 -22.24 12.69 23.36
C LYS A 710 -20.99 13.45 23.84
N TYR A 711 -20.20 14.03 22.94
CA TYR A 711 -18.97 14.78 23.28
C TYR A 711 -19.24 16.01 24.18
N TRP A 712 -20.48 16.50 24.20
CA TRP A 712 -20.93 17.56 25.09
C TRP A 712 -21.09 17.11 26.56
N VAL A 713 -21.18 15.81 26.84
CA VAL A 713 -21.44 15.28 28.20
C VAL A 713 -20.30 15.61 29.18
N PRO A 714 -19.01 15.36 28.88
CA PRO A 714 -17.90 15.79 29.74
C PRO A 714 -17.85 17.31 29.93
N ILE A 715 -18.14 18.09 28.89
CA ILE A 715 -18.16 19.57 28.96
C ILE A 715 -19.26 20.05 29.92
N ASN A 716 -20.45 19.44 29.86
CA ASN A 716 -21.54 19.72 30.79
C ASN A 716 -21.19 19.30 32.24
N TRP A 717 -20.44 18.22 32.44
CA TRP A 717 -19.93 17.86 33.75
C TRP A 717 -18.87 18.86 34.26
N ALA A 718 -18.02 19.39 33.38
CA ALA A 718 -17.06 20.44 33.72
C ALA A 718 -17.77 21.72 34.20
N PHE A 719 -18.78 22.20 33.46
CA PHE A 719 -19.64 23.32 33.90
C PHE A 719 -20.29 23.05 35.28
N ALA A 720 -20.84 21.85 35.48
CA ALA A 720 -21.48 21.48 36.73
C ALA A 720 -20.49 21.45 37.92
N LEU A 721 -19.23 21.08 37.70
CA LEU A 721 -18.17 21.14 38.71
C LEU A 721 -17.76 22.57 39.02
N VAL A 722 -17.60 23.46 38.04
CA VAL A 722 -17.28 24.89 38.27
C VAL A 722 -18.38 25.57 39.09
N ILE A 723 -19.66 25.32 38.75
CA ILE A 723 -20.81 25.84 39.51
C ILE A 723 -20.84 25.29 40.93
N ARG A 724 -20.45 24.02 41.14
CA ARG A 724 -20.35 23.43 42.48
C ARG A 724 -19.20 24.04 43.27
N ALA A 725 -18.00 24.12 42.71
CA ALA A 725 -16.83 24.75 43.32
C ALA A 725 -17.12 26.20 43.75
N ARG A 726 -17.93 26.94 42.98
CA ARG A 726 -18.39 28.27 43.39
C ARG A 726 -19.36 28.24 44.58
N LYS A 727 -20.28 27.28 44.66
CA LYS A 727 -21.19 27.10 45.82
C LYS A 727 -20.48 26.64 47.08
N ASP A 728 -19.40 25.89 46.92
CA ASP A 728 -18.55 25.39 48.00
C ASP A 728 -17.45 26.42 48.37
N ASP A 729 -17.61 27.69 47.94
CA ASP A 729 -16.73 28.85 48.14
C ASP A 729 -15.24 28.65 47.76
N LYS A 730 -14.93 27.66 46.91
CA LYS A 730 -13.59 27.43 46.32
C LYS A 730 -13.20 28.44 45.24
N ILE A 731 -14.19 29.17 44.71
CA ILE A 731 -14.00 30.24 43.71
C ILE A 731 -14.41 31.56 44.36
N LEU A 732 -13.44 32.46 44.52
CA LEU A 732 -13.56 33.66 45.35
C LEU A 732 -14.60 34.69 44.87
N ALA A 733 -14.88 34.74 43.56
CA ALA A 733 -15.81 35.69 42.97
C ALA A 733 -16.60 35.08 41.81
N ASP A 734 -17.86 35.50 41.66
CA ASP A 734 -18.75 35.07 40.57
C ASP A 734 -18.13 35.35 39.18
N THR A 735 -17.44 36.48 39.03
CA THR A 735 -16.71 36.87 37.82
C THR A 735 -15.67 35.83 37.40
N TYR A 736 -15.00 35.17 38.35
CA TYR A 736 -14.02 34.12 38.05
C TYR A 736 -14.71 32.83 37.58
N ALA A 737 -15.82 32.45 38.21
CA ALA A 737 -16.63 31.31 37.77
C ALA A 737 -17.18 31.52 36.36
N VAL A 738 -17.69 32.72 36.05
CA VAL A 738 -18.12 33.12 34.71
C VAL A 738 -16.94 33.05 33.72
N LYS A 739 -15.76 33.57 34.08
CA LYS A 739 -14.59 33.54 33.18
C LYS A 739 -14.12 32.11 32.88
N ILE A 740 -14.12 31.18 33.84
CA ILE A 740 -13.85 29.76 33.57
C ILE A 740 -14.92 29.21 32.59
N CYS A 741 -16.20 29.54 32.81
CA CYS A 741 -17.30 29.09 31.97
C CYS A 741 -17.18 29.59 30.52
N ASP A 742 -16.76 30.84 30.31
CA ASP A 742 -16.53 31.42 28.98
C ASP A 742 -15.35 30.72 28.26
N GLU A 743 -14.28 30.36 28.97
CA GLU A 743 -13.13 29.64 28.38
C GLU A 743 -13.46 28.18 28.04
N ILE A 744 -14.27 27.51 28.87
CA ILE A 744 -14.83 26.18 28.58
C ILE A 744 -15.77 26.25 27.36
N ARG A 745 -16.58 27.32 27.26
CA ARG A 745 -17.46 27.56 26.12
C ARG A 745 -16.67 27.79 24.83
N ALA A 746 -15.65 28.64 24.85
CA ALA A 746 -14.79 28.87 23.69
C ALA A 746 -14.14 27.57 23.20
N TYR A 747 -13.64 26.74 24.13
CA TYR A 747 -13.09 25.41 23.83
C TYR A 747 -14.11 24.47 23.18
N ARG A 748 -15.35 24.44 23.71
CA ARG A 748 -16.47 23.68 23.14
C ARG A 748 -16.80 24.15 21.72
N ASP A 749 -16.87 25.45 21.51
CA ASP A 749 -17.31 26.04 20.24
C ASP A 749 -16.24 25.79 19.14
N SER A 750 -14.95 25.75 19.49
CA SER A 750 -13.88 25.25 18.61
C SER A 750 -14.04 23.77 18.23
N LEU A 751 -14.26 22.86 19.21
CA LEU A 751 -14.49 21.45 18.91
C LEU A 751 -15.76 21.23 18.06
N GLN A 752 -16.80 22.04 18.29
CA GLN A 752 -18.03 22.00 17.50
C GLN A 752 -17.79 22.44 16.05
N MET A 753 -16.90 23.40 15.78
CA MET A 753 -16.53 23.77 14.40
C MET A 753 -15.95 22.57 13.63
N LEU A 754 -15.06 21.79 14.26
CA LEU A 754 -14.46 20.61 13.61
C LEU A 754 -15.54 19.57 13.25
N CYS A 755 -16.47 19.29 14.16
CA CYS A 755 -17.61 18.39 13.93
C CYS A 755 -18.51 18.91 12.78
N ASN A 756 -18.76 20.23 12.71
CA ASN A 756 -19.56 20.82 11.65
C ASN A 756 -18.88 20.69 10.27
N TYR A 757 -17.56 20.80 10.20
CA TYR A 757 -16.82 20.60 8.95
C TYR A 757 -16.83 19.13 8.51
N ASP A 758 -16.71 18.16 9.42
CA ASP A 758 -16.83 16.74 9.06
C ASP A 758 -18.25 16.40 8.57
N TRP A 759 -19.27 16.89 9.26
CA TRP A 759 -20.67 16.68 8.88
C TRP A 759 -21.05 17.34 7.53
N VAL A 760 -20.42 18.47 7.18
CA VAL A 760 -20.65 19.19 5.92
C VAL A 760 -19.36 19.25 5.11
N GLU A 761 -19.11 18.16 4.37
CA GLU A 761 -18.06 18.10 3.36
C GLU A 761 -18.24 19.16 2.25
N ILE A 762 -17.13 19.55 1.61
CA ILE A 762 -17.19 20.34 0.37
C ILE A 762 -17.92 19.49 -0.68
N PRO A 763 -19.05 19.94 -1.26
CA PRO A 763 -19.85 19.10 -2.15
C PRO A 763 -19.02 18.60 -3.33
N LEU A 764 -19.04 17.29 -3.58
CA LEU A 764 -18.18 16.59 -4.55
C LEU A 764 -18.15 17.23 -5.96
N VAL A 765 -19.22 17.93 -6.34
CA VAL A 765 -19.31 18.68 -7.60
C VAL A 765 -18.21 19.75 -7.74
N TYR A 766 -17.82 20.44 -6.66
CA TYR A 766 -16.78 21.48 -6.71
C TYR A 766 -15.42 20.93 -7.14
N PRO A 767 -14.80 19.94 -6.43
CA PRO A 767 -13.56 19.35 -6.89
C PRO A 767 -13.74 18.64 -8.25
N GLN A 768 -14.84 17.92 -8.48
CA GLN A 768 -15.07 17.23 -9.77
C GLN A 768 -15.07 18.19 -10.97
N VAL A 769 -15.74 19.34 -10.86
CA VAL A 769 -15.76 20.36 -11.92
C VAL A 769 -14.37 20.94 -12.12
N VAL A 770 -13.64 21.28 -11.05
CA VAL A 770 -12.28 21.84 -11.17
C VAL A 770 -11.29 20.83 -11.77
N PHE A 771 -11.30 19.58 -11.30
CA PHE A 771 -10.50 18.50 -11.88
C PHE A 771 -10.83 18.32 -13.37
N LEU A 772 -12.11 18.24 -13.72
CA LEU A 772 -12.53 18.09 -15.12
C LEU A 772 -12.12 19.29 -15.97
N SER A 773 -12.29 20.52 -15.49
CA SER A 773 -11.91 21.75 -16.20
C SER A 773 -10.41 21.84 -16.42
N VAL A 774 -9.56 21.52 -15.43
CA VAL A 774 -8.10 21.52 -15.59
C VAL A 774 -7.66 20.49 -16.64
N HIS A 775 -8.14 19.25 -16.55
CA HIS A 775 -7.76 18.21 -17.52
C HIS A 775 -8.31 18.50 -18.93
N THR A 776 -9.54 19.00 -19.04
CA THR A 776 -10.15 19.36 -20.32
C THR A 776 -9.43 20.55 -20.97
N TYR A 777 -9.08 21.58 -20.20
CA TYR A 777 -8.30 22.72 -20.67
C TYR A 777 -6.97 22.28 -21.29
N PHE A 778 -6.17 21.47 -20.58
CA PHE A 778 -4.90 21.00 -21.11
C PHE A 778 -5.05 20.00 -22.27
N PHE A 779 -6.11 19.20 -22.30
CA PHE A 779 -6.46 18.36 -23.45
C PHE A 779 -6.77 19.20 -24.70
N VAL A 780 -7.53 20.30 -24.56
CA VAL A 780 -7.81 21.23 -25.67
C VAL A 780 -6.54 22.00 -26.06
N CYS A 781 -5.71 22.44 -25.11
CA CYS A 781 -4.41 23.07 -25.43
C CYS A 781 -3.46 22.14 -26.20
N LEU A 782 -3.49 20.83 -25.95
CA LEU A 782 -2.71 19.85 -26.71
C LEU A 782 -3.11 19.75 -28.19
N ILE A 783 -4.32 20.19 -28.55
CA ILE A 783 -4.82 20.24 -29.93
C ILE A 783 -4.65 21.64 -30.52
N GLY A 784 -5.07 22.68 -29.79
CA GLY A 784 -5.06 24.07 -30.27
C GLY A 784 -3.66 24.65 -30.48
N ARG A 785 -2.69 24.29 -29.63
CA ARG A 785 -1.30 24.80 -29.70
C ARG A 785 -0.38 23.92 -30.53
N GLN A 786 -0.93 23.14 -31.47
CA GLN A 786 -0.15 22.38 -32.44
C GLN A 786 0.35 23.30 -33.57
N PHE A 787 1.44 22.90 -34.23
CA PHE A 787 2.00 23.68 -35.33
C PHE A 787 1.12 23.57 -36.58
N ILE A 788 0.85 24.71 -37.22
CA ILE A 788 0.02 24.86 -38.42
C ILE A 788 0.93 25.32 -39.57
N ILE A 789 0.79 24.75 -40.76
CA ILE A 789 1.72 24.94 -41.88
C ILE A 789 1.19 26.00 -42.88
N GLY A 790 -0.09 26.36 -42.79
CA GLY A 790 -0.74 27.36 -43.64
C GLY A 790 -0.04 28.74 -43.66
N VAL A 791 0.14 29.30 -44.87
CA VAL A 791 0.86 30.56 -45.12
C VAL A 791 0.22 31.77 -44.44
N ASP A 792 -1.10 31.74 -44.22
CA ASP A 792 -1.88 32.81 -43.57
C ASP A 792 -2.18 32.54 -42.07
N ALA A 793 -1.55 31.52 -41.46
CA ALA A 793 -1.85 31.11 -40.10
C ALA A 793 -1.29 32.09 -39.03
N PRO A 794 -2.04 32.41 -37.96
CA PRO A 794 -1.59 33.37 -36.94
C PRO A 794 -0.43 32.85 -36.07
N ASN A 795 -0.24 31.53 -35.96
CA ASN A 795 0.76 30.87 -35.11
C ASN A 795 2.03 30.44 -35.88
N HIS A 796 2.57 31.31 -36.76
CA HIS A 796 3.88 31.11 -37.43
C HIS A 796 5.06 31.26 -36.45
N SER A 797 5.28 30.27 -35.59
CA SER A 797 6.46 30.24 -34.70
C SER A 797 7.70 29.67 -35.39
N GLN A 798 8.73 30.50 -35.61
CA GLN A 798 10.00 30.07 -36.24
C GLN A 798 10.89 29.15 -35.37
N ILE A 799 10.47 28.78 -34.16
CA ILE A 799 11.29 28.01 -33.21
C ILE A 799 10.70 26.61 -33.03
N ASP A 800 11.31 25.65 -33.73
CA ASP A 800 11.05 24.21 -33.57
C ASP A 800 11.49 23.73 -32.18
N ILE A 801 10.53 23.27 -31.37
CA ILE A 801 10.81 22.37 -30.26
C ILE A 801 9.78 21.24 -30.29
N ILE A 802 10.25 20.00 -30.40
CA ILE A 802 9.46 18.74 -30.36
C ILE A 802 8.64 18.60 -29.04
N PHE A 803 8.86 19.49 -28.08
CA PHE A 803 8.31 19.47 -26.73
C PHE A 803 7.81 20.87 -26.32
N PRO A 804 6.51 21.08 -26.04
CA PRO A 804 5.95 22.40 -25.74
C PRO A 804 6.24 22.81 -24.30
N ILE A 805 7.47 23.27 -24.04
CA ILE A 805 8.00 23.59 -22.69
C ILE A 805 7.05 24.50 -21.89
N MET A 806 6.53 25.57 -22.50
CA MET A 806 5.66 26.54 -21.79
C MET A 806 4.29 25.95 -21.41
N THR A 807 3.67 25.15 -22.28
CA THR A 807 2.41 24.46 -21.95
C THR A 807 2.64 23.38 -20.90
N MET A 808 3.79 22.70 -20.90
CA MET A 808 4.17 21.72 -19.87
C MET A 808 4.45 22.38 -18.51
N LEU A 809 5.08 23.57 -18.48
CA LEU A 809 5.25 24.35 -17.26
C LEU A 809 3.89 24.83 -16.72
N GLN A 810 3.00 25.33 -17.59
CA GLN A 810 1.63 25.65 -17.21
C GLN A 810 0.89 24.44 -16.64
N TYR A 811 0.98 23.27 -17.28
CA TYR A 811 0.40 22.03 -16.76
C TYR A 811 0.94 21.70 -15.37
N LEU A 812 2.27 21.71 -15.20
CA LEU A 812 2.92 21.41 -13.92
C LEU A 812 2.47 22.36 -12.80
N PHE A 813 2.38 23.67 -13.06
CA PHE A 813 1.93 24.64 -12.06
C PHE A 813 0.44 24.51 -11.73
N PHE A 814 -0.45 24.39 -12.73
CA PHE A 814 -1.90 24.30 -12.47
C PHE A 814 -2.27 22.95 -11.84
N VAL A 815 -1.73 21.84 -12.32
CA VAL A 815 -1.94 20.50 -11.72
C VAL A 815 -1.25 20.39 -10.37
N GLY A 816 -0.07 20.99 -10.20
CA GLY A 816 0.62 21.05 -8.91
C GLY A 816 -0.20 21.80 -7.86
N TRP A 817 -0.73 22.98 -8.21
CA TRP A 817 -1.56 23.78 -7.29
C TRP A 817 -2.89 23.09 -6.95
N MET A 818 -3.48 22.43 -7.94
CA MET A 818 -4.66 21.57 -7.77
C MET A 818 -4.37 20.37 -6.85
N LYS A 819 -3.18 19.75 -6.96
CA LYS A 819 -2.74 18.65 -6.10
C LYS A 819 -2.44 19.08 -4.66
N VAL A 820 -1.94 20.30 -4.45
CA VAL A 820 -1.80 20.90 -3.11
C VAL A 820 -3.18 21.12 -2.47
N ALA A 821 -4.18 21.55 -3.23
CA ALA A 821 -5.55 21.64 -2.72
C ALA A 821 -6.21 20.27 -2.51
N GLU A 822 -5.79 19.23 -3.23
CA GLU A 822 -6.25 17.86 -3.03
C GLU A 822 -5.72 17.26 -1.72
N SER A 823 -4.44 17.43 -1.39
CA SER A 823 -3.87 16.94 -0.13
C SER A 823 -4.40 17.69 1.09
N LEU A 824 -4.63 19.00 0.99
CA LEU A 824 -5.19 19.81 2.09
C LEU A 824 -6.71 19.61 2.29
N LEU A 825 -7.38 18.79 1.48
CA LEU A 825 -8.84 18.62 1.50
C LEU A 825 -9.34 17.91 2.78
N ASN A 826 -8.55 16.97 3.32
CA ASN A 826 -8.85 16.20 4.53
C ASN A 826 -7.62 16.10 5.44
N PRO A 827 -7.37 17.07 6.33
CA PRO A 827 -6.18 17.12 7.19
C PRO A 827 -6.21 16.16 8.41
N PHE A 828 -7.16 15.23 8.46
CA PHE A 828 -7.37 14.26 9.56
C PHE A 828 -7.17 12.80 9.11
N GLY A 829 -6.60 12.60 7.92
CA GLY A 829 -6.42 11.31 7.27
C GLY A 829 -5.33 10.41 7.89
N GLU A 830 -4.61 9.70 7.03
CA GLU A 830 -3.50 8.84 7.44
C GLU A 830 -2.16 9.21 6.78
N ASP A 831 -2.09 10.32 6.04
CA ASP A 831 -0.90 10.75 5.28
C ASP A 831 0.12 11.48 6.19
N ASP A 832 1.40 11.52 5.80
CA ASP A 832 2.47 12.10 6.63
C ASP A 832 2.34 13.62 6.83
N ASP A 833 1.56 14.31 5.97
CA ASP A 833 1.29 15.75 6.05
C ASP A 833 0.04 16.11 6.91
N ASP A 834 -0.70 15.10 7.41
CA ASP A 834 -1.91 15.28 8.22
C ASP A 834 -1.63 15.75 9.66
N PHE A 835 -2.66 16.26 10.35
CA PHE A 835 -2.52 16.67 11.75
C PHE A 835 -2.30 15.48 12.69
N GLU A 836 -1.19 15.50 13.44
CA GLU A 836 -0.88 14.52 14.49
C GLU A 836 -1.77 14.67 15.74
N CYS A 837 -3.04 14.27 15.59
CA CYS A 837 -4.06 14.37 16.63
C CYS A 837 -3.72 13.57 17.89
N ASN A 838 -3.00 12.44 17.76
CA ASN A 838 -2.51 11.67 18.89
C ASN A 838 -1.52 12.45 19.75
N PHE A 839 -0.52 13.07 19.13
CA PHE A 839 0.45 13.94 19.81
C PHE A 839 -0.25 15.12 20.50
N LEU A 840 -1.26 15.73 19.86
CA LEU A 840 -1.99 16.85 20.45
C LEU A 840 -2.80 16.43 21.69
N ILE A 841 -3.44 15.26 21.66
CA ILE A 841 -4.14 14.68 22.84
C ILE A 841 -3.15 14.51 24.00
N ASP A 842 -2.01 13.87 23.75
CA ASP A 842 -1.01 13.58 24.79
C ASP A 842 -0.38 14.87 25.35
N ARG A 843 -0.07 15.83 24.47
CA ARG A 843 0.41 17.16 24.86
C ARG A 843 -0.61 17.91 25.71
N ASN A 844 -1.86 18.00 25.28
CA ASN A 844 -2.90 18.69 26.03
C ASN A 844 -3.14 18.04 27.39
N PHE A 845 -3.14 16.71 27.47
CA PHE A 845 -3.32 15.99 28.73
C PHE A 845 -2.16 16.24 29.70
N ALA A 846 -0.92 16.04 29.26
CA ALA A 846 0.26 16.26 30.10
C ALA A 846 0.41 17.73 30.53
N THR A 847 0.31 18.68 29.58
CA THR A 847 0.44 20.11 29.88
C THR A 847 -0.69 20.62 30.78
N SER A 848 -1.94 20.22 30.56
CA SER A 848 -3.04 20.68 31.42
C SER A 848 -2.93 20.13 32.85
N LEU A 849 -2.52 18.87 33.02
CA LEU A 849 -2.30 18.31 34.36
C LEU A 849 -1.13 18.98 35.09
N CYS A 850 -0.01 19.26 34.41
CA CYS A 850 1.12 20.00 34.99
C CYS A 850 0.68 21.41 35.45
N ILE A 851 -0.08 22.16 34.64
CA ILE A 851 -0.55 23.52 34.96
C ILE A 851 -1.50 23.57 36.17
N VAL A 852 -2.40 22.58 36.32
CA VAL A 852 -3.42 22.58 37.39
C VAL A 852 -2.99 21.86 38.68
N ASP A 853 -1.82 21.25 38.67
CA ASP A 853 -1.30 20.41 39.76
C ASP A 853 0.11 20.84 40.20
N GLU A 854 1.12 20.66 39.34
CA GLU A 854 2.53 20.92 39.69
C GLU A 854 2.86 22.42 39.73
N ALA A 855 2.34 23.20 38.79
CA ALA A 855 2.61 24.64 38.67
C ALA A 855 1.53 25.53 39.33
N HIS A 856 0.68 24.95 40.19
CA HIS A 856 -0.34 25.70 40.93
C HIS A 856 0.31 26.45 42.11
N ASP A 857 0.24 27.78 42.09
CA ASP A 857 0.83 28.70 43.09
C ASP A 857 2.35 28.57 43.32
N ASP A 858 3.05 27.78 42.49
CA ASP A 858 4.52 27.64 42.49
C ASP A 858 5.19 28.81 41.76
N VAL A 859 5.26 29.96 42.44
CA VAL A 859 5.91 31.18 41.93
C VAL A 859 7.37 31.23 42.42
N PRO A 860 8.36 31.44 41.53
CA PRO A 860 9.76 31.65 41.93
C PRO A 860 9.92 32.80 42.94
N PRO A 861 10.93 32.75 43.84
CA PRO A 861 11.15 33.80 44.83
C PRO A 861 11.35 35.17 44.17
N LEU A 862 10.65 36.18 44.69
CA LEU A 862 10.69 37.55 44.18
C LEU A 862 12.01 38.24 44.56
N GLU A 863 12.98 38.17 43.66
CA GLU A 863 14.25 38.91 43.76
C GLU A 863 14.20 40.20 42.92
N LYS A 864 15.04 41.18 43.28
CA LYS A 864 15.20 42.40 42.49
C LYS A 864 16.03 42.07 41.25
N ASP A 865 15.49 42.38 40.07
CA ASP A 865 16.23 42.25 38.83
C ASP A 865 17.41 43.26 38.74
N LEU A 866 18.29 43.06 37.76
CA LEU A 866 19.49 43.88 37.56
C LEU A 866 19.16 45.36 37.25
N PHE A 867 17.99 45.63 36.68
CA PHE A 867 17.55 46.96 36.26
C PHE A 867 16.80 47.73 37.36
N TRP A 868 16.35 47.04 38.41
CA TRP A 868 15.61 47.62 39.55
C TRP A 868 16.25 48.88 40.15
N SER A 869 17.58 49.02 40.02
CA SER A 869 18.34 50.16 40.55
C SER A 869 19.07 51.00 39.47
N SER A 870 18.96 50.65 38.19
CA SER A 870 19.57 51.42 37.08
C SER A 870 18.50 52.23 36.35
N GLY A 871 18.75 53.53 36.17
CA GLY A 871 17.82 54.42 35.45
C GLY A 871 17.67 54.11 33.95
N ASP A 872 18.61 53.33 33.40
CA ASP A 872 18.66 52.94 32.00
C ASP A 872 18.35 51.43 31.86
N ILE A 873 17.45 51.09 30.95
CA ILE A 873 17.07 49.71 30.59
C ILE A 873 17.67 49.43 29.21
N GLU A 874 18.83 48.79 29.16
CA GLU A 874 19.44 48.34 27.89
C GLU A 874 18.92 46.95 27.46
N PRO A 875 18.77 46.69 26.16
CA PRO A 875 18.36 45.37 25.66
C PRO A 875 19.44 44.32 25.91
N LEU A 876 19.05 43.20 26.54
CA LEU A 876 19.95 42.10 26.93
C LEU A 876 20.44 41.28 25.73
N TYR A 877 21.60 41.67 25.18
CA TYR A 877 22.35 40.86 24.20
C TYR A 877 23.62 40.28 24.84
N LEU A 878 23.84 38.96 24.75
CA LEU A 878 25.11 38.34 25.13
C LEU A 878 26.20 38.70 24.12
N LYS A 879 27.39 39.11 24.61
CA LYS A 879 28.59 39.32 23.79
C LYS A 879 29.08 38.05 23.10
N ASP A 880 28.87 36.89 23.72
CA ASP A 880 29.21 35.55 23.18
C ASP A 880 28.00 34.84 22.56
N SER A 881 27.12 35.58 21.87
CA SER A 881 26.02 35.03 21.06
C SER A 881 26.52 34.35 19.79
N ASN A 882 27.35 33.32 19.98
CA ASN A 882 27.77 32.39 18.94
C ASN A 882 26.52 31.67 18.39
N PRO A 883 26.25 31.64 17.08
CA PRO A 883 24.99 31.15 16.53
C PRO A 883 24.94 29.62 16.48
N ALA A 884 25.05 28.96 17.65
CA ALA A 884 24.73 27.56 17.81
C ALA A 884 23.20 27.41 17.86
N PRO A 885 22.56 26.75 16.88
CA PRO A 885 21.10 26.67 16.80
C PRO A 885 20.55 25.63 17.79
N VAL A 886 20.44 26.01 19.06
CA VAL A 886 19.70 25.23 20.06
C VAL A 886 18.20 25.39 19.79
N ASN A 887 17.68 24.54 18.90
CA ASN A 887 16.26 24.41 18.55
C ASN A 887 15.48 25.73 18.35
N PRO A 888 15.93 26.66 17.50
CA PRO A 888 15.04 27.72 17.04
C PRO A 888 13.80 27.09 16.37
N MET A 889 12.64 27.76 16.50
CA MET A 889 11.44 27.42 15.74
C MET A 889 11.66 27.78 14.26
N ILE A 890 12.37 26.91 13.54
CA ILE A 890 12.62 27.02 12.10
C ILE A 890 11.29 26.77 11.39
N GLY A 891 10.53 27.85 11.16
CA GLY A 891 9.32 27.80 10.33
C GLY A 891 9.64 27.20 8.96
N SER A 892 8.70 26.46 8.37
CA SER A 892 8.88 25.74 7.10
C SER A 892 9.48 26.61 5.98
N ALA A 893 9.10 27.89 5.92
CA ALA A 893 9.64 28.87 4.98
C ALA A 893 11.16 29.12 5.10
N ALA A 894 11.78 28.92 6.26
CA ALA A 894 13.22 29.14 6.45
C ALA A 894 14.09 28.12 5.69
N ARG A 895 13.57 26.92 5.38
CA ARG A 895 14.22 25.98 4.44
C ARG A 895 13.90 26.30 2.98
N ALA A 896 12.75 26.94 2.70
CA ALA A 896 12.34 27.33 1.35
C ALA A 896 13.23 28.43 0.73
N ALA A 897 13.80 29.32 1.57
CA ALA A 897 14.68 30.40 1.10
C ALA A 897 15.89 29.92 0.27
N GLY A 898 16.42 28.72 0.56
CA GLY A 898 17.50 28.12 -0.23
C GLY A 898 17.10 27.80 -1.68
N TYR A 899 15.84 27.45 -1.92
CA TYR A 899 15.29 27.20 -3.26
C TYR A 899 15.01 28.50 -4.02
N CYS A 900 14.59 29.57 -3.32
CA CYS A 900 14.47 30.91 -3.94
C CYS A 900 15.81 31.45 -4.42
N LEU A 901 16.93 31.16 -3.73
CA LEU A 901 18.26 31.55 -4.20
C LEU A 901 18.63 30.84 -5.51
N LEU A 902 18.25 29.55 -5.64
CA LEU A 902 18.43 28.79 -6.88
C LEU A 902 17.59 29.36 -8.03
N TYR A 903 16.37 29.82 -7.74
CA TYR A 903 15.48 30.47 -8.71
C TYR A 903 16.00 31.85 -9.16
N LEU A 904 16.56 32.64 -8.24
CA LEU A 904 17.23 33.90 -8.56
C LEU A 904 18.49 33.65 -9.42
N LEU A 905 19.29 32.63 -9.09
CA LEU A 905 20.46 32.25 -9.87
C LEU A 905 20.09 31.74 -11.28
N THR A 906 19.00 30.99 -11.45
CA THR A 906 18.53 30.60 -12.79
C THR A 906 17.94 31.78 -13.57
N CYS A 907 17.21 32.71 -12.93
CA CYS A 907 16.77 33.95 -13.59
C CYS A 907 17.95 34.81 -14.05
N ILE A 908 19.02 34.92 -13.26
CA ILE A 908 20.26 35.63 -13.65
C ILE A 908 20.96 34.90 -14.81
N PHE A 909 21.08 33.56 -14.75
CA PHE A 909 21.67 32.76 -15.83
C PHE A 909 20.90 32.86 -17.15
N ILE A 910 19.56 32.89 -17.09
CA ILE A 910 18.71 33.05 -18.27
C ILE A 910 18.88 34.45 -18.85
N HIS A 911 18.94 35.50 -18.01
CA HIS A 911 19.10 36.86 -18.50
C HIS A 911 20.46 37.09 -19.18
N SER A 912 21.54 36.47 -18.66
CA SER A 912 22.87 36.45 -19.29
C SER A 912 22.97 35.59 -20.56
N PHE A 913 21.94 34.82 -20.92
CA PHE A 913 21.85 34.11 -22.21
C PHE A 913 20.98 34.83 -23.24
N THR A 914 20.31 35.93 -22.85
CA THR A 914 19.47 36.77 -23.71
C THR A 914 20.11 38.11 -24.11
N HIS A 915 21.39 38.29 -23.78
CA HIS A 915 22.24 39.42 -24.15
C HIS A 915 23.52 38.91 -24.84
#